data_AF-A0A965ICU4-F1
#
_entry.id   AF-A0A965ICU4-F1
#
_cell.length_a   1.000
_cell.length_b   1.000
_cell.length_c   1.000
_cell.angle_alpha   90.00
_cell.angle_beta   90.00
_cell.angle_gamma   90.00
#
_symmetry.space_group_name_H-M   'P 1'
#
loop_
_entity.id
_entity.type
_entity.pdbx_description
1 polymer ?
#
loop_
_entity_poly.entity_id
_entity_poly.type
_entity_poly.pdbx_seq_one_letter_code
_entity_poly.pdbx_strand_id
1 'polypeptide(L)'
;MATCVFFEESGGLKAASVLSETDSSLQVELGTGRRVKVKASHIILRFESTDAAASLAEAQQLAQSLDSDFLWSCAPPGEFSAVDFSKEVFGDRPRPPEQIGLVLALSAAPIYFSKRGKGVFRAAPEDQVKAALAGQERRRLAAQEQAHLEGELLANRIPESMRGQALSMLVRPDRQSIAWKALESAAHQKKLSPERLLLDIGAIPSAYALHRARFIRDCLPEGLEAKWTDEERDACRHLHSSLLATLPLAASEAYSLDDDSTTEVDDAFSLEPMHGGGVRVGIHIAAPGLLIAPGSRLATMARERASTIYFPGEKITMLPHELIELASLNEGQEVPALSLYCEFDAAGAMVRHVSRVEKVRVARNIRHGAWEDAFANWLGDSGLQSRDVSLPWQGLLTLHRLALGLRTRREEARGRPEPTGRVDFTVGVQWAEEALAREEGRGVPTLGLRQRGSPVDLLVSEFMILTNVTWGETLALGQLPGIYRCQSMGRVRMQTSPGPHQGLGVSHYAWSSSPLRRYADLVNQWQLLSVLGHGEPAFRSGDAQLLSDVAHFDGAYDQYANFQSAMERYWSLRWLGLQMGLSSESWSAPDEGVALVEEAVALRTEGSFRLRRAPVVFRLSEFGGVGAGTVVEVSCLAADALEISLAARGVRVLNERSIDKYAVLGQPISHSRSPMIHASFAEQLGEELTYEALEVSAEALLPELNRLKALGYKGLNLTVPLKEHAYQLALEQGWPLTGRARAAQAVNTLRAEEEGWSADNTDGLGLVRDLERALAGGLQGRSVLLIGAGGAAQGVIGPLLESGVTSILLANRTLERAERIADRFEPSRVRAVALSSLLEDKTAEGDPWPRLVVNASSASLQGEALAAHPSIFSHAELVLDMMYGAKPSAFMQQAMSHGATHCLDGLGMLVEQAAEAYSVWRGRRPQTEPVLRRCREMLSEETG
;
A
#
# COMPACT_ATOMS: atom_id res chain seq x y z
N MET A 1 76.07 52.61 20.45
CA MET A 1 74.95 51.78 19.96
C MET A 1 75.26 50.35 20.35
N ALA A 2 74.23 49.54 20.58
CA ALA A 2 74.40 48.11 20.82
C ALA A 2 74.18 47.36 19.49
N THR A 3 74.95 46.30 19.29
CA THR A 3 74.74 45.40 18.16
C THR A 3 73.42 44.65 18.36
N CYS A 4 72.48 44.85 17.44
CA CYS A 4 71.17 44.24 17.38
C CYS A 4 71.07 43.30 16.17
N VAL A 5 70.13 42.36 16.24
CA VAL A 5 69.83 41.43 15.15
C VAL A 5 68.34 41.35 14.88
N PHE A 6 67.99 41.30 13.59
CA PHE A 6 66.67 40.96 13.10
C PHE A 6 66.70 39.53 12.56
N PHE A 7 65.77 38.69 13.01
CA PHE A 7 65.80 37.25 12.75
C PHE A 7 64.40 36.66 12.65
N GLU A 8 64.33 35.46 12.08
CA GLU A 8 63.08 34.69 11.97
C GLU A 8 63.14 33.41 12.80
N GLU A 9 62.13 33.22 13.65
CA GLU A 9 61.99 32.06 14.51
C GLU A 9 60.53 31.65 14.65
N SER A 10 60.23 30.37 14.41
CA SER A 10 58.88 29.79 14.46
C SER A 10 57.84 30.54 13.60
N GLY A 11 58.26 31.04 12.44
CA GLY A 11 57.43 31.81 11.51
C GLY A 11 57.22 33.29 11.87
N GLY A 12 57.77 33.76 13.00
CA GLY A 12 57.71 35.16 13.42
C GLY A 12 59.01 35.91 13.15
N LEU A 13 58.90 37.16 12.67
CA LEU A 13 60.00 38.10 12.48
C LEU A 13 60.19 38.96 13.75
N LYS A 14 61.40 38.98 14.31
CA LYS A 14 61.70 39.64 15.60
C LYS A 14 63.03 40.39 15.54
N ALA A 15 63.17 41.40 16.39
CA ALA A 15 64.41 42.13 16.62
C ALA A 15 64.84 42.01 18.09
N ALA A 16 66.14 41.88 18.33
CA ALA A 16 66.71 41.72 19.67
C ALA A 16 68.13 42.30 19.75
N SER A 17 68.58 42.68 20.95
CA SER A 17 69.95 43.11 21.22
C SER A 17 70.86 41.91 21.50
N VAL A 18 72.09 41.91 20.97
CA VAL A 18 73.03 40.79 21.15
C VAL A 18 73.71 40.89 22.51
N LEU A 19 73.68 39.80 23.29
CA LEU A 19 74.36 39.69 24.58
C LEU A 19 75.70 38.95 24.47
N SER A 20 75.72 37.85 23.72
CA SER A 20 76.94 37.07 23.45
C SER A 20 76.79 36.25 22.17
N GLU A 21 77.92 35.92 21.54
CA GLU A 21 77.95 35.23 20.24
C GLU A 21 78.93 34.05 20.26
N THR A 22 78.54 32.98 19.57
CA THR A 22 79.35 31.79 19.25
C THR A 22 79.24 31.50 17.75
N ASP A 23 80.15 30.71 17.19
CA ASP A 23 80.19 30.42 15.74
C ASP A 23 78.88 29.89 15.14
N SER A 24 78.02 29.25 15.94
CA SER A 24 76.75 28.66 15.47
C SER A 24 75.48 29.33 16.00
N SER A 25 75.58 30.21 17.00
CA SER A 25 74.41 30.78 17.67
C SER A 25 74.71 32.05 18.48
N LEU A 26 73.71 32.89 18.66
CA LEU A 26 73.76 34.11 19.47
C LEU A 26 72.80 33.99 20.66
N GLN A 27 73.20 34.51 21.82
CA GLN A 27 72.24 34.85 22.86
C GLN A 27 71.82 36.31 22.69
N VAL A 28 70.52 36.52 22.59
CA VAL A 28 69.92 37.84 22.32
C VAL A 28 68.84 38.15 23.35
N GLU A 29 68.60 39.42 23.61
CA GLU A 29 67.56 39.93 24.51
C GLU A 29 66.49 40.67 23.71
N LEU A 30 65.25 40.18 23.78
CA LEU A 30 64.09 40.82 23.15
C LEU A 30 63.71 42.09 23.90
N GLY A 31 62.96 43.00 23.26
CA GLY A 31 62.45 44.23 23.90
C GLY A 31 61.55 44.00 25.13
N THR A 32 61.12 42.76 25.38
CA THR A 32 60.40 42.34 26.59
C THR A 32 61.32 41.99 27.77
N GLY A 33 62.65 42.09 27.61
CA GLY A 33 63.66 41.65 28.58
C GLY A 33 63.93 40.14 28.57
N ARG A 34 63.25 39.37 27.70
CA ARG A 34 63.41 37.92 27.60
C ARG A 34 64.64 37.56 26.77
N ARG A 35 65.51 36.70 27.33
CA ARG A 35 66.71 36.19 26.65
C ARG A 35 66.41 34.91 25.88
N VAL A 36 66.87 34.84 24.64
CA VAL A 36 66.63 33.72 23.71
C VAL A 36 67.93 33.37 23.00
N LYS A 37 68.15 32.07 22.75
CA LYS A 37 69.28 31.59 21.94
C LYS A 37 68.82 31.39 20.50
N VAL A 38 69.39 32.14 19.56
CA VAL A 38 69.02 32.13 18.13
C VAL A 38 70.17 31.55 17.32
N LYS A 39 69.87 30.66 16.36
CA LYS A 39 70.90 30.11 15.45
C LYS A 39 71.41 31.20 14.51
N ALA A 40 72.71 31.22 14.20
CA ALA A 40 73.27 32.21 13.29
C ALA A 40 72.57 32.21 11.91
N SER A 41 72.18 31.02 11.41
CA SER A 41 71.40 30.85 10.17
C SER A 41 69.94 31.33 10.22
N HIS A 42 69.50 31.89 11.35
CA HIS A 42 68.18 32.50 11.52
C HIS A 42 68.19 34.02 11.40
N ILE A 43 69.37 34.62 11.43
CA ILE A 43 69.56 36.07 11.36
C ILE A 43 69.40 36.53 9.93
N ILE A 44 68.59 37.56 9.74
CA ILE A 44 68.33 38.22 8.46
C ILE A 44 69.20 39.47 8.32
N LEU A 45 69.33 40.26 9.39
CA LEU A 45 70.11 41.50 9.39
C LEU A 45 70.78 41.72 10.75
N ARG A 46 72.03 42.21 10.74
CA ARG A 46 72.70 42.77 11.91
C ARG A 46 72.76 44.28 11.77
N PHE A 47 72.47 45.01 12.83
CA PHE A 47 72.43 46.47 12.80
C PHE A 47 72.77 47.07 14.15
N GLU A 48 73.16 48.33 14.17
CA GLU A 48 73.43 49.07 15.40
C GLU A 48 72.19 49.89 15.78
N SER A 49 71.73 49.76 17.02
CA SER A 49 70.61 50.56 17.54
C SER A 49 70.74 50.78 19.05
N THR A 50 70.07 51.81 19.56
CA THR A 50 69.88 52.01 21.00
C THR A 50 68.71 51.21 21.55
N ASP A 51 67.75 50.85 20.69
CA ASP A 51 66.56 50.05 21.05
C ASP A 51 66.08 49.23 19.84
N ALA A 52 66.29 47.91 19.91
CA ALA A 52 65.88 46.97 18.87
C ALA A 52 64.35 46.89 18.71
N ALA A 53 63.58 47.07 19.78
CA ALA A 53 62.12 47.02 19.75
C ALA A 53 61.53 48.27 19.12
N ALA A 54 62.04 49.45 19.47
CA ALA A 54 61.66 50.70 18.82
C ALA A 54 61.96 50.68 17.31
N SER A 55 63.13 50.14 16.93
CA SER A 55 63.52 50.00 15.53
C SER A 55 62.59 49.07 14.74
N LEU A 56 62.10 47.99 15.36
CA LEU A 56 61.12 47.09 14.75
C LEU A 56 59.73 47.74 14.63
N ALA A 57 59.31 48.54 15.62
CA ALA A 57 58.04 49.26 15.57
C ALA A 57 58.03 50.33 14.45
N GLU A 58 59.12 51.09 14.31
CA GLU A 58 59.32 52.02 13.18
C GLU A 58 59.28 51.27 11.85
N ALA A 59 59.97 50.12 11.75
CA ALA A 59 59.96 49.29 10.56
C ALA A 59 58.57 48.75 10.19
N GLN A 60 57.74 48.39 11.18
CA GLN A 60 56.37 47.94 10.95
C GLN A 60 55.47 49.05 10.41
N GLN A 61 55.61 50.28 10.92
CA GLN A 61 54.90 51.45 10.38
C GLN A 61 55.34 51.75 8.94
N LEU A 62 56.65 51.72 8.69
CA LEU A 62 57.20 51.93 7.36
C LEU A 62 56.72 50.85 6.38
N ALA A 63 56.69 49.58 6.80
CA ALA A 63 56.23 48.47 5.95
C ALA A 63 54.80 48.67 5.43
N GLN A 64 53.90 49.26 6.23
CA GLN A 64 52.53 49.57 5.82
C GLN A 64 52.44 50.71 4.79
N SER A 65 53.47 51.58 4.73
CA SER A 65 53.53 52.69 3.77
C SER A 65 54.14 52.32 2.41
N LEU A 66 54.74 51.12 2.30
CA LEU A 66 55.39 50.67 1.07
C LEU A 66 54.37 50.05 0.10
N ASP A 67 54.35 50.56 -1.13
CA ASP A 67 53.52 50.02 -2.20
C ASP A 67 54.14 48.73 -2.76
N SER A 68 53.39 47.63 -2.63
CA SER A 68 53.83 46.31 -3.08
C SER A 68 53.98 46.20 -4.60
N ASP A 69 53.20 46.95 -5.37
CA ASP A 69 53.28 46.94 -6.84
C ASP A 69 54.54 47.68 -7.32
N PHE A 70 54.83 48.83 -6.70
CA PHE A 70 56.09 49.55 -6.93
C PHE A 70 57.30 48.69 -6.56
N LEU A 71 57.30 48.08 -5.38
CA LEU A 71 58.38 47.17 -4.96
C LEU A 71 58.56 46.00 -5.93
N TRP A 72 57.46 45.48 -6.50
CA TRP A 72 57.52 44.37 -7.47
C TRP A 72 58.08 44.83 -8.81
N SER A 73 57.73 46.03 -9.27
CA SER A 73 58.23 46.61 -10.53
C SER A 73 59.73 46.86 -10.52
N CYS A 74 60.30 47.12 -9.34
CA CYS A 74 61.72 47.40 -9.13
C CYS A 74 62.52 46.16 -8.69
N ALA A 75 61.87 45.02 -8.46
CA ALA A 75 62.52 43.85 -7.86
C ALA A 75 63.59 43.22 -8.77
N PRO A 76 64.74 42.77 -8.22
CA PRO A 76 65.78 42.11 -9.02
C PRO A 76 65.30 40.81 -9.67
N PRO A 77 65.83 40.45 -10.86
CA PRO A 77 65.52 39.18 -11.49
C PRO A 77 66.12 38.01 -10.69
N GLY A 78 65.31 36.99 -10.38
CA GLY A 78 65.75 35.80 -9.64
C GLY A 78 65.48 35.85 -8.15
N GLU A 79 66.28 35.13 -7.36
CA GLU A 79 66.22 35.19 -5.89
C GLU A 79 67.10 36.32 -5.39
N PHE A 80 66.57 37.17 -4.51
CA PHE A 80 67.28 38.32 -3.96
C PHE A 80 67.12 38.44 -2.45
N SER A 81 68.14 39.00 -1.80
CA SER A 81 68.10 39.38 -0.40
C SER A 81 67.33 40.70 -0.24
N ALA A 82 66.30 40.73 0.60
CA ALA A 82 65.55 41.95 0.91
C ALA A 82 66.44 43.04 1.52
N VAL A 83 67.51 42.64 2.23
CA VAL A 83 68.49 43.59 2.78
C VAL A 83 69.30 44.25 1.67
N ASP A 84 69.66 43.53 0.61
CA ASP A 84 70.38 44.13 -0.52
C ASP A 84 69.46 44.96 -1.39
N PHE A 85 68.23 44.49 -1.62
CA PHE A 85 67.21 45.22 -2.35
C PHE A 85 66.83 46.55 -1.66
N SER A 86 66.96 46.65 -0.33
CA SER A 86 66.72 47.91 0.40
C SER A 86 67.61 49.08 -0.04
N LYS A 87 68.80 48.80 -0.59
CA LYS A 87 69.70 49.83 -1.14
C LYS A 87 69.14 50.44 -2.43
N GLU A 88 68.41 49.67 -3.22
CA GLU A 88 67.77 50.14 -4.45
C GLU A 88 66.48 50.92 -4.13
N VAL A 89 65.75 50.52 -3.09
CA VAL A 89 64.49 51.16 -2.68
C VAL A 89 64.73 52.48 -1.91
N PHE A 90 65.74 52.54 -1.04
CA PHE A 90 65.97 53.68 -0.13
C PHE A 90 67.32 54.40 -0.34
N GLY A 91 68.14 53.98 -1.32
CA GLY A 91 69.45 54.56 -1.63
C GLY A 91 70.63 53.84 -0.95
N ASP A 92 71.87 54.26 -1.27
CA ASP A 92 73.13 53.54 -0.94
C ASP A 92 73.36 53.21 0.55
N ARG A 93 72.68 53.88 1.47
CA ARG A 93 72.81 53.68 2.94
C ARG A 93 71.44 53.62 3.62
N PRO A 94 70.66 52.56 3.40
CA PRO A 94 69.35 52.41 4.02
C PRO A 94 69.50 52.25 5.53
N ARG A 95 68.67 52.94 6.30
CA ARG A 95 68.66 52.84 7.77
C ARG A 95 68.13 51.46 8.19
N PRO A 96 68.54 50.91 9.35
CA PRO A 96 68.06 49.61 9.79
C PRO A 96 66.53 49.43 9.80
N PRO A 97 65.71 50.42 10.22
CA PRO A 97 64.25 50.31 10.10
C PRO A 97 63.74 50.19 8.65
N GLU A 98 64.43 50.79 7.68
CA GLU A 98 64.10 50.70 6.24
C GLU A 98 64.37 49.30 5.69
N GLN A 99 65.51 48.71 6.07
CA GLN A 99 65.86 47.35 5.68
C GLN A 99 64.90 46.31 6.29
N ILE A 100 64.57 46.47 7.58
CA ILE A 100 63.62 45.61 8.28
C ILE A 100 62.20 45.80 7.72
N GLY A 101 61.80 47.05 7.45
CA GLY A 101 60.49 47.40 6.91
C GLY A 101 60.27 46.80 5.54
N LEU A 102 61.31 46.76 4.69
CA LEU A 102 61.23 46.09 3.39
C LEU A 102 61.02 44.57 3.53
N VAL A 103 61.74 43.90 4.44
CA VAL A 103 61.53 42.46 4.69
C VAL A 103 60.09 42.18 5.14
N LEU A 104 59.53 43.05 5.99
CA LEU A 104 58.14 42.95 6.45
C LEU A 104 57.13 43.17 5.31
N ALA A 105 57.33 44.20 4.48
CA ALA A 105 56.45 44.51 3.35
C ALA A 105 56.43 43.37 2.30
N LEU A 106 57.60 42.85 1.92
CA LEU A 106 57.69 41.73 0.98
C LEU A 106 57.04 40.45 1.54
N SER A 107 57.17 40.21 2.86
CA SER A 107 56.52 39.07 3.53
C SER A 107 55.00 39.19 3.59
N ALA A 108 54.47 40.41 3.63
CA ALA A 108 53.03 40.69 3.68
C ALA A 108 52.36 40.68 2.29
N ALA A 109 53.14 40.57 1.21
CA ALA A 109 52.68 40.65 -0.18
C ALA A 109 52.91 39.33 -0.96
N PRO A 110 52.32 38.20 -0.56
CA PRO A 110 52.59 36.88 -1.14
C PRO A 110 52.14 36.72 -2.60
N ILE A 111 51.27 37.62 -3.10
CA ILE A 111 50.88 37.68 -4.52
C ILE A 111 52.07 38.11 -5.38
N TYR A 112 52.86 39.07 -4.89
CA TYR A 112 53.97 39.67 -5.62
C TYR A 112 55.30 38.97 -5.31
N PHE A 113 55.46 38.42 -4.11
CA PHE A 113 56.75 37.86 -3.66
C PHE A 113 56.60 36.47 -3.02
N SER A 114 57.38 35.53 -3.53
CA SER A 114 57.53 34.20 -2.92
C SER A 114 58.75 34.16 -2.02
N LYS A 115 58.57 33.73 -0.77
CA LYS A 115 59.67 33.57 0.20
C LYS A 115 60.47 32.29 -0.11
N ARG A 116 61.78 32.42 -0.31
CA ARG A 116 62.70 31.30 -0.66
C ARG A 116 63.69 30.96 0.44
N GLY A 117 63.87 31.87 1.38
CA GLY A 117 64.68 31.69 2.57
C GLY A 117 64.40 32.81 3.58
N LYS A 118 65.19 32.88 4.64
CA LYS A 118 65.06 33.94 5.64
C LYS A 118 65.61 35.25 5.07
N GLY A 119 64.72 36.22 4.85
CA GLY A 119 65.07 37.48 4.20
C GLY A 119 65.35 37.36 2.70
N VAL A 120 65.11 36.20 2.07
CA VAL A 120 65.31 35.96 0.65
C VAL A 120 63.97 35.76 -0.04
N PHE A 121 63.74 36.53 -1.10
CA PHE A 121 62.49 36.57 -1.85
C PHE A 121 62.75 36.38 -3.33
N ARG A 122 61.69 36.02 -4.05
CA ARG A 122 61.66 36.00 -5.50
C ARG A 122 60.36 36.64 -5.97
N ALA A 123 60.48 37.65 -6.83
CA ALA A 123 59.34 38.28 -7.48
C ALA A 123 58.57 37.24 -8.31
N ALA A 124 57.25 37.25 -8.18
CA ALA A 124 56.38 36.40 -8.97
C ALA A 124 56.40 36.87 -10.44
N PRO A 125 56.36 35.95 -11.42
CA PRO A 125 56.21 36.31 -12.84
C PRO A 125 54.96 37.16 -13.09
N GLU A 126 55.03 38.10 -14.03
CA GLU A 126 53.94 39.03 -14.36
C GLU A 126 52.61 38.32 -14.64
N ASP A 127 52.64 37.20 -15.37
CA ASP A 127 51.44 36.41 -15.68
C ASP A 127 50.79 35.83 -14.41
N GLN A 128 51.60 35.44 -13.40
CA GLN A 128 51.09 34.90 -12.13
C GLN A 128 50.48 35.99 -11.26
N VAL A 129 51.12 37.17 -11.21
CA VAL A 129 50.61 38.34 -10.48
C VAL A 129 49.29 38.81 -11.09
N LYS A 130 49.24 38.99 -12.41
CA LYS A 130 48.01 39.36 -13.14
C LYS A 130 46.89 38.35 -12.91
N ALA A 131 47.18 37.04 -13.01
CA ALA A 131 46.18 36.00 -12.79
C ALA A 131 45.66 35.98 -11.33
N ALA A 132 46.54 36.19 -10.35
CA ALA A 132 46.18 36.22 -8.94
C ALA A 132 45.32 37.45 -8.58
N LEU A 133 45.72 38.66 -9.03
CA LEU A 133 44.95 39.88 -8.84
C LEU A 133 43.60 39.81 -9.54
N ALA A 134 43.55 39.34 -10.79
CA ALA A 134 42.29 39.10 -11.50
C ALA A 134 41.42 38.03 -10.81
N GLY A 135 42.02 37.04 -10.16
CA GLY A 135 41.31 36.05 -9.34
C GLY A 135 40.72 36.66 -8.07
N GLN A 136 41.48 37.51 -7.38
CA GLN A 136 41.02 38.22 -6.17
C GLN A 136 39.90 39.20 -6.50
N GLU A 137 40.03 39.96 -7.58
CA GLU A 137 39.01 40.91 -8.02
C GLU A 137 37.72 40.20 -8.43
N ARG A 138 37.82 39.09 -9.19
CA ARG A 138 36.65 38.25 -9.49
C ARG A 138 35.95 37.73 -8.24
N ARG A 139 36.71 37.30 -7.21
CA ARG A 139 36.13 36.89 -5.93
C ARG A 139 35.47 38.05 -5.19
N ARG A 140 36.08 39.24 -5.22
CA ARG A 140 35.52 40.45 -4.60
C ARG A 140 34.20 40.85 -5.25
N LEU A 141 34.16 40.90 -6.58
CA LEU A 141 32.93 41.20 -7.35
C LEU A 141 31.86 40.14 -7.12
N ALA A 142 32.21 38.85 -7.14
CA ALA A 142 31.27 37.77 -6.85
C ALA A 142 30.69 37.85 -5.42
N ALA A 143 31.50 38.22 -4.42
CA ALA A 143 31.04 38.40 -3.05
C ALA A 143 30.13 39.63 -2.89
N GLN A 144 30.43 40.72 -3.60
CA GLN A 144 29.57 41.92 -3.63
C GLN A 144 28.22 41.61 -4.28
N GLU A 145 28.22 40.91 -5.41
CA GLU A 145 27.00 40.46 -6.08
C GLU A 145 26.19 39.54 -5.18
N GLN A 146 26.82 38.54 -4.55
CA GLN A 146 26.14 37.64 -3.61
C GLN A 146 25.45 38.42 -2.48
N ALA A 147 26.17 39.36 -1.86
CA ALA A 147 25.63 40.18 -0.77
C ALA A 147 24.48 41.10 -1.22
N HIS A 148 24.54 41.59 -2.46
CA HIS A 148 23.46 42.38 -3.06
C HIS A 148 22.18 41.55 -3.23
N LEU A 149 22.29 40.38 -3.88
CA LEU A 149 21.17 39.46 -4.08
C LEU A 149 20.57 38.99 -2.75
N GLU A 150 21.44 38.64 -1.78
CA GLU A 150 21.03 38.27 -0.42
C GLU A 150 20.25 39.40 0.26
N GLY A 151 20.74 40.64 0.15
CA GLY A 151 20.07 41.81 0.72
C GLY A 151 18.66 42.04 0.17
N GLU A 152 18.45 41.84 -1.13
CA GLU A 152 17.11 41.92 -1.74
C GLU A 152 16.16 40.83 -1.23
N LEU A 153 16.64 39.59 -1.15
CA LEU A 153 15.86 38.45 -0.63
C LEU A 153 15.49 38.63 0.85
N LEU A 154 16.42 39.16 1.65
CA LEU A 154 16.16 39.53 3.04
C LEU A 154 15.09 40.64 3.14
N ALA A 155 15.06 41.56 2.17
CA ALA A 155 14.03 42.59 2.05
C ALA A 155 12.70 42.11 1.43
N ASN A 156 12.48 40.79 1.29
CA ASN A 156 11.31 40.19 0.65
C ASN A 156 11.09 40.64 -0.81
N ARG A 157 12.17 40.87 -1.56
CA ARG A 157 12.11 41.18 -2.99
C ARG A 157 12.88 40.13 -3.78
N ILE A 158 12.37 39.77 -4.96
CA ILE A 158 13.10 38.92 -5.89
C ILE A 158 14.10 39.75 -6.71
N PRO A 159 15.40 39.39 -6.68
CA PRO A 159 16.38 40.03 -7.56
C PRO A 159 16.03 39.87 -9.03
N GLU A 160 16.35 40.88 -9.84
CA GLU A 160 16.04 40.89 -11.27
C GLU A 160 16.68 39.71 -12.01
N SER A 161 17.92 39.35 -11.65
CA SER A 161 18.65 38.20 -12.22
C SER A 161 18.00 36.84 -11.92
N MET A 162 17.16 36.76 -10.88
CA MET A 162 16.46 35.54 -10.47
C MET A 162 15.02 35.46 -11.00
N ARG A 163 14.50 36.57 -11.56
CA ARG A 163 13.12 36.66 -12.03
C ARG A 163 12.88 35.66 -13.18
N GLY A 164 11.80 34.89 -13.08
CA GLY A 164 11.46 33.84 -14.04
C GLY A 164 12.31 32.56 -13.94
N GLN A 165 13.37 32.55 -13.11
CA GLN A 165 14.25 31.40 -12.92
C GLN A 165 14.06 30.71 -11.56
N ALA A 166 13.37 31.35 -10.62
CA ALA A 166 13.15 30.86 -9.25
C ALA A 166 12.71 29.39 -9.17
N LEU A 167 11.70 29.00 -9.97
CA LEU A 167 11.23 27.61 -10.01
C LEU A 167 12.32 26.66 -10.54
N SER A 168 12.99 27.03 -11.62
CA SER A 168 14.10 26.25 -12.19
C SER A 168 15.27 26.13 -11.22
N MET A 169 15.56 27.15 -10.42
CA MET A 169 16.61 27.08 -9.39
C MET A 169 16.29 26.06 -8.31
N LEU A 170 15.03 25.93 -7.89
CA LEU A 170 14.61 24.92 -6.91
C LEU A 170 14.56 23.50 -7.50
N VAL A 171 14.27 23.39 -8.79
CA VAL A 171 14.14 22.11 -9.50
C VAL A 171 15.51 21.61 -9.99
N ARG A 172 16.41 22.48 -10.44
CA ARG A 172 17.77 22.14 -10.87
C ARG A 172 18.78 23.09 -10.18
N PRO A 173 19.06 22.89 -8.88
CA PRO A 173 19.89 23.80 -8.12
C PRO A 173 21.36 23.74 -8.55
N ASP A 174 21.87 24.83 -9.11
CA ASP A 174 23.30 25.06 -9.23
C ASP A 174 23.84 25.62 -7.90
N ARG A 175 24.27 24.70 -7.02
CA ARG A 175 24.82 25.04 -5.70
C ARG A 175 26.10 25.89 -5.75
N GLN A 176 26.74 25.99 -6.91
CA GLN A 176 27.93 26.82 -7.07
C GLN A 176 27.62 28.24 -7.56
N SER A 177 26.44 28.44 -8.15
CA SER A 177 26.00 29.76 -8.60
C SER A 177 25.92 30.78 -7.45
N ILE A 178 26.18 32.04 -7.80
CA ILE A 178 26.08 33.17 -6.86
C ILE A 178 24.64 33.31 -6.36
N ALA A 179 23.66 33.17 -7.27
CA ALA A 179 22.24 33.29 -6.95
C ALA A 179 21.78 32.22 -5.94
N TRP A 180 22.20 30.95 -6.08
CA TRP A 180 21.86 29.91 -5.11
C TRP A 180 22.50 30.15 -3.74
N LYS A 181 23.78 30.55 -3.70
CA LYS A 181 24.47 30.86 -2.44
C LYS A 181 23.81 32.02 -1.69
N ALA A 182 23.39 33.07 -2.42
CA ALA A 182 22.63 34.18 -1.85
C ALA A 182 21.28 33.72 -1.30
N LEU A 183 20.55 32.87 -2.04
CA LEU A 183 19.27 32.30 -1.61
C LEU A 183 19.40 31.43 -0.35
N GLU A 184 20.36 30.51 -0.34
CA GLU A 184 20.61 29.62 0.81
C GLU A 184 21.00 30.42 2.06
N SER A 185 21.84 31.43 1.91
CA SER A 185 22.24 32.33 3.00
C SER A 185 21.04 33.14 3.53
N ALA A 186 20.26 33.76 2.65
CA ALA A 186 19.06 34.53 3.03
C ALA A 186 18.01 33.65 3.73
N ALA A 187 17.77 32.43 3.21
CA ALA A 187 16.84 31.48 3.80
C ALA A 187 17.29 31.04 5.19
N HIS A 188 18.58 30.71 5.35
CA HIS A 188 19.17 30.36 6.63
C HIS A 188 19.03 31.49 7.67
N GLN A 189 19.32 32.75 7.29
CA GLN A 189 19.15 33.91 8.18
C GLN A 189 17.69 34.10 8.62
N LYS A 190 16.73 33.85 7.72
CA LYS A 190 15.29 33.90 8.02
C LYS A 190 14.76 32.65 8.72
N LYS A 191 15.58 31.62 8.91
CA LYS A 191 15.18 30.29 9.43
C LYS A 191 14.09 29.62 8.58
N LEU A 192 14.15 29.83 7.27
CA LEU A 192 13.26 29.24 6.29
C LEU A 192 14.04 28.30 5.37
N SER A 193 13.34 27.41 4.67
CA SER A 193 13.91 26.73 3.51
C SER A 193 13.98 27.69 2.31
N PRO A 194 14.88 27.45 1.34
CA PRO A 194 14.90 28.18 0.06
C PRO A 194 13.53 28.19 -0.63
N GLU A 195 12.82 27.07 -0.60
CA GLU A 195 11.48 26.89 -1.16
C GLU A 195 10.45 27.82 -0.49
N ARG A 196 10.43 27.83 0.86
CA ARG A 196 9.51 28.67 1.63
C ARG A 196 9.81 30.14 1.41
N LEU A 197 11.09 30.53 1.42
CA LEU A 197 11.47 31.92 1.16
C LEU A 197 11.01 32.40 -0.22
N LEU A 198 11.22 31.61 -1.28
CA LEU A 198 10.76 31.98 -2.61
C LEU A 198 9.24 31.98 -2.75
N LEU A 199 8.53 31.09 -2.03
CA LEU A 199 7.07 31.10 -1.99
C LEU A 199 6.53 32.36 -1.29
N ASP A 200 7.08 32.71 -0.12
CA ASP A 200 6.63 33.85 0.69
C ASP A 200 6.89 35.20 -0.03
N ILE A 201 7.95 35.27 -0.84
CA ILE A 201 8.26 36.44 -1.70
C ILE A 201 7.33 36.50 -2.94
N GLY A 202 6.64 35.41 -3.28
CA GLY A 202 5.87 35.29 -4.52
C GLY A 202 6.74 35.08 -5.77
N ALA A 203 7.98 34.63 -5.59
CA ALA A 203 8.90 34.31 -6.67
C ALA A 203 8.54 33.00 -7.40
N ILE A 204 7.89 32.07 -6.69
CA ILE A 204 7.20 30.93 -7.28
C ILE A 204 5.69 31.09 -7.06
N PRO A 205 4.85 30.65 -8.02
CA PRO A 205 3.42 30.97 -7.99
C PRO A 205 2.65 30.18 -6.92
N SER A 206 3.08 28.95 -6.62
CA SER A 206 2.46 28.11 -5.59
C SER A 206 3.34 26.92 -5.19
N ALA A 207 3.01 26.30 -4.05
CA ALA A 207 3.56 25.00 -3.66
C ALA A 207 3.21 23.90 -4.69
N TYR A 208 2.02 23.93 -5.29
CA TYR A 208 1.63 23.04 -6.39
C TYR A 208 2.61 23.12 -7.56
N ALA A 209 2.91 24.34 -8.03
CA ALA A 209 3.80 24.56 -9.17
C ALA A 209 5.18 23.94 -8.93
N LEU A 210 5.69 24.03 -7.69
CA LEU A 210 6.96 23.41 -7.29
C LEU A 210 6.88 21.87 -7.30
N HIS A 211 5.87 21.28 -6.67
CA HIS A 211 5.69 19.83 -6.65
C HIS A 211 5.54 19.25 -8.06
N ARG A 212 4.72 19.91 -8.90
CA ARG A 212 4.52 19.56 -10.31
C ARG A 212 5.83 19.67 -11.10
N ALA A 213 6.57 20.75 -10.95
CA ALA A 213 7.83 20.94 -11.69
C ALA A 213 8.92 19.94 -11.28
N ARG A 214 9.00 19.56 -10.00
CA ARG A 214 9.88 18.49 -9.52
C ARG A 214 9.50 17.14 -10.12
N PHE A 215 8.21 16.83 -10.12
CA PHE A 215 7.71 15.60 -10.71
C PHE A 215 8.01 15.50 -12.21
N ILE A 216 7.75 16.57 -12.96
CA ILE A 216 8.06 16.64 -14.41
C ILE A 216 9.56 16.47 -14.64
N ARG A 217 10.43 17.13 -13.86
CA ARG A 217 11.89 16.94 -13.98
C ARG A 217 12.29 15.47 -13.81
N ASP A 218 11.74 14.81 -12.79
CA ASP A 218 12.14 13.46 -12.40
C ASP A 218 11.57 12.38 -13.34
N CYS A 219 10.34 12.57 -13.81
CA CYS A 219 9.61 11.56 -14.57
C CYS A 219 9.61 11.82 -16.08
N LEU A 220 9.76 13.08 -16.50
CA LEU A 220 9.61 13.54 -17.88
C LEU A 220 10.75 14.53 -18.23
N PRO A 221 12.03 14.10 -18.17
CA PRO A 221 13.18 14.99 -18.36
C PRO A 221 13.23 15.65 -19.74
N GLU A 222 12.62 15.00 -20.75
CA GLU A 222 12.50 15.49 -22.12
C GLU A 222 11.38 16.53 -22.32
N GLY A 223 10.51 16.74 -21.33
CA GLY A 223 9.39 17.68 -21.34
C GLY A 223 8.01 17.01 -21.48
N LEU A 224 6.96 17.84 -21.45
CA LEU A 224 5.56 17.42 -21.55
C LEU A 224 5.13 17.11 -22.99
N GLU A 225 5.67 17.83 -23.96
CA GLU A 225 5.29 17.70 -25.37
C GLU A 225 5.91 16.48 -26.03
N ALA A 226 5.13 15.82 -26.87
CA ALA A 226 5.62 14.74 -27.71
C ALA A 226 6.55 15.33 -28.79
N LYS A 227 7.82 14.94 -28.75
CA LYS A 227 8.75 15.29 -29.83
C LYS A 227 8.48 14.32 -30.97
N TRP A 228 7.66 14.72 -31.95
CA TRP A 228 7.54 14.05 -33.25
C TRP A 228 7.52 15.05 -34.42
N THR A 229 8.14 14.68 -35.54
CA THR A 229 8.30 15.51 -36.74
C THR A 229 6.98 15.61 -37.52
N ASP A 230 6.85 16.63 -38.38
CA ASP A 230 5.72 16.71 -39.34
C ASP A 230 5.65 15.46 -40.24
N GLU A 231 6.80 14.94 -40.65
CA GLU A 231 6.92 13.76 -41.52
C GLU A 231 6.37 12.48 -40.86
N GLU A 232 6.69 12.26 -39.58
CA GLU A 232 6.12 11.13 -38.82
C GLU A 232 4.61 11.28 -38.62
N ARG A 233 4.12 12.51 -38.43
CA ARG A 233 2.67 12.79 -38.33
C ARG A 233 1.94 12.47 -39.62
N ASP A 234 2.49 12.91 -40.75
CA ASP A 234 1.93 12.61 -42.08
C ASP A 234 1.94 11.10 -42.37
N ALA A 235 3.05 10.41 -42.07
CA ALA A 235 3.17 8.97 -42.24
C ALA A 235 2.14 8.20 -41.39
N CYS A 236 1.94 8.60 -40.14
CA CYS A 236 0.95 7.98 -39.25
C CYS A 236 -0.48 8.20 -39.76
N ARG A 237 -0.83 9.42 -40.20
CA ARG A 237 -2.15 9.71 -40.82
C ARG A 237 -2.39 8.88 -42.08
N HIS A 238 -1.36 8.71 -42.92
CA HIS A 238 -1.44 7.89 -44.12
C HIS A 238 -1.66 6.41 -43.78
N LEU A 239 -0.90 5.86 -42.83
CA LEU A 239 -1.07 4.49 -42.34
C LEU A 239 -2.47 4.26 -41.78
N HIS A 240 -2.95 5.19 -40.94
CA HIS A 240 -4.32 5.13 -40.40
C HIS A 240 -5.37 5.07 -41.50
N SER A 241 -5.26 5.94 -42.52
CA SER A 241 -6.18 5.94 -43.67
C SER A 241 -6.14 4.63 -44.45
N SER A 242 -4.95 4.04 -44.63
CA SER A 242 -4.78 2.73 -45.26
C SER A 242 -5.41 1.59 -44.44
N LEU A 243 -5.29 1.63 -43.12
CA LEU A 243 -5.93 0.64 -42.23
C LEU A 243 -7.45 0.74 -42.33
N LEU A 244 -8.02 1.94 -42.29
CA LEU A 244 -9.47 2.12 -42.45
C LEU A 244 -9.98 1.64 -43.82
N ALA A 245 -9.17 1.72 -44.87
CA ALA A 245 -9.54 1.23 -46.19
C ALA A 245 -9.49 -0.31 -46.32
N THR A 246 -8.68 -0.99 -45.50
CA THR A 246 -8.35 -2.41 -45.67
C THR A 246 -8.95 -3.32 -44.61
N LEU A 247 -9.13 -2.83 -43.37
CA LEU A 247 -9.70 -3.62 -42.28
C LEU A 247 -11.19 -3.87 -42.50
N PRO A 248 -11.68 -5.08 -42.19
CA PRO A 248 -13.11 -5.37 -42.24
C PRO A 248 -13.86 -4.51 -41.21
N LEU A 249 -15.08 -4.09 -41.53
CA LEU A 249 -15.96 -3.40 -40.60
C LEU A 249 -16.66 -4.41 -39.68
N ALA A 250 -16.65 -4.15 -38.37
CA ALA A 250 -17.39 -4.93 -37.39
C ALA A 250 -18.91 -4.93 -37.71
N ALA A 251 -19.57 -6.06 -37.50
CA ALA A 251 -20.97 -6.25 -37.90
C ALA A 251 -21.96 -5.40 -37.08
N SER A 252 -21.61 -5.06 -35.84
CA SER A 252 -22.46 -4.33 -34.90
C SER A 252 -21.81 -3.03 -34.47
N GLU A 253 -22.65 -2.03 -34.18
CA GLU A 253 -22.18 -0.77 -33.60
C GLU A 253 -21.80 -0.96 -32.12
N ALA A 254 -20.78 -0.21 -31.69
CA ALA A 254 -20.22 -0.30 -30.35
C ALA A 254 -20.58 0.91 -29.47
N TYR A 255 -20.57 0.70 -28.17
CA TYR A 255 -20.88 1.69 -27.14
C TYR A 255 -19.77 1.69 -26.08
N SER A 256 -19.13 2.83 -25.81
CA SER A 256 -18.16 2.95 -24.71
C SER A 256 -18.84 3.41 -23.42
N LEU A 257 -18.21 3.11 -22.28
CA LEU A 257 -18.71 3.44 -20.93
C LEU A 257 -17.56 4.05 -20.12
N ASP A 258 -17.59 5.37 -19.94
CA ASP A 258 -16.44 6.10 -19.41
C ASP A 258 -16.85 7.29 -18.52
N ASP A 259 -15.93 7.74 -17.67
CA ASP A 259 -16.07 9.02 -16.95
C ASP A 259 -16.11 10.22 -17.91
N ASP A 260 -16.75 11.33 -17.50
CA ASP A 260 -16.86 12.59 -18.27
C ASP A 260 -15.51 13.17 -18.73
N SER A 261 -14.45 12.96 -17.94
CA SER A 261 -13.10 13.51 -18.22
C SER A 261 -12.25 12.64 -19.15
N THR A 262 -12.80 11.53 -19.64
CA THR A 262 -12.07 10.55 -20.46
C THR A 262 -11.87 11.07 -21.88
N THR A 263 -10.62 11.09 -22.33
CA THR A 263 -10.22 11.48 -23.70
C THR A 263 -9.57 10.34 -24.47
N GLU A 264 -9.08 9.32 -23.77
CA GLU A 264 -8.47 8.12 -24.33
C GLU A 264 -9.49 6.99 -24.14
N VAL A 265 -10.40 6.80 -25.10
CA VAL A 265 -11.39 5.73 -25.03
C VAL A 265 -10.75 4.46 -25.57
N ASP A 266 -10.31 3.60 -24.65
CA ASP A 266 -9.65 2.33 -24.98
C ASP A 266 -10.64 1.23 -25.36
N ASP A 267 -11.82 1.18 -24.74
CA ASP A 267 -12.73 0.04 -24.83
C ASP A 267 -14.18 0.42 -25.16
N ALA A 268 -14.86 -0.45 -25.91
CA ALA A 268 -16.26 -0.34 -26.25
C ALA A 268 -16.93 -1.72 -26.38
N PHE A 269 -18.26 -1.77 -26.22
CA PHE A 269 -19.04 -3.00 -26.22
C PHE A 269 -20.06 -3.04 -27.36
N SER A 270 -20.27 -4.22 -27.94
CA SER A 270 -21.40 -4.51 -28.84
C SER A 270 -22.13 -5.79 -28.42
N LEU A 271 -23.40 -5.91 -28.81
CA LEU A 271 -24.23 -7.08 -28.50
C LEU A 271 -24.96 -7.59 -29.74
N GLU A 272 -24.85 -8.89 -29.99
CA GLU A 272 -25.53 -9.60 -31.07
C GLU A 272 -26.35 -10.76 -30.49
N PRO A 273 -27.68 -10.74 -30.58
CA PRO A 273 -28.50 -11.88 -30.21
C PRO A 273 -28.14 -13.13 -31.04
N MET A 274 -28.05 -14.28 -30.39
CA MET A 274 -27.76 -15.56 -31.05
C MET A 274 -29.02 -16.42 -31.18
N HIS A 275 -29.06 -17.27 -32.22
CA HIS A 275 -30.10 -18.28 -32.36
C HIS A 275 -30.11 -19.21 -31.13
N GLY A 276 -31.27 -19.39 -30.49
CA GLY A 276 -31.42 -20.19 -29.27
C GLY A 276 -31.42 -19.40 -27.95
N GLY A 277 -31.43 -18.05 -28.01
CA GLY A 277 -31.60 -17.21 -26.83
C GLY A 277 -30.30 -16.84 -26.10
N GLY A 278 -29.15 -17.17 -26.67
CA GLY A 278 -27.83 -16.68 -26.24
C GLY A 278 -27.52 -15.29 -26.79
N VAL A 279 -26.34 -14.76 -26.45
CA VAL A 279 -25.86 -13.46 -26.92
C VAL A 279 -24.35 -13.51 -27.16
N ARG A 280 -23.90 -12.89 -28.25
CA ARG A 280 -22.49 -12.62 -28.50
C ARG A 280 -22.18 -11.19 -28.04
N VAL A 281 -21.21 -11.07 -27.15
CA VAL A 281 -20.67 -9.80 -26.68
C VAL A 281 -19.39 -9.51 -27.45
N GLY A 282 -19.33 -8.39 -28.15
CA GLY A 282 -18.09 -7.84 -28.69
C GLY A 282 -17.45 -6.90 -27.68
N ILE A 283 -16.18 -7.11 -27.37
CA ILE A 283 -15.34 -6.23 -26.54
C ILE A 283 -14.25 -5.69 -27.46
N HIS A 284 -14.36 -4.42 -27.80
CA HIS A 284 -13.53 -3.76 -28.80
C HIS A 284 -12.47 -2.93 -28.10
N ILE A 285 -11.20 -3.25 -28.28
CA ILE A 285 -10.09 -2.49 -27.70
C ILE A 285 -9.41 -1.70 -28.82
N ALA A 286 -9.20 -0.39 -28.62
CA ALA A 286 -8.44 0.47 -29.51
C ALA A 286 -7.12 -0.19 -29.93
N ALA A 287 -6.71 -0.07 -31.19
CA ALA A 287 -5.52 -0.74 -31.72
C ALA A 287 -4.36 0.21 -32.08
N PRO A 288 -3.84 1.03 -31.16
CA PRO A 288 -2.68 1.88 -31.45
C PRO A 288 -1.43 1.07 -31.84
N GLY A 289 -1.34 -0.21 -31.47
CA GLY A 289 -0.27 -1.11 -31.91
C GLY A 289 -0.20 -1.35 -33.42
N LEU A 290 -1.28 -1.06 -34.18
CA LEU A 290 -1.24 -1.04 -35.65
C LEU A 290 -0.63 0.26 -36.22
N LEU A 291 -0.63 1.35 -35.43
CA LEU A 291 -0.09 2.65 -35.83
C LEU A 291 1.33 2.88 -35.30
N ILE A 292 1.68 2.25 -34.17
CA ILE A 292 2.97 2.37 -33.51
C ILE A 292 3.77 1.09 -33.79
N ALA A 293 4.82 1.19 -34.59
CA ALA A 293 5.72 0.07 -34.81
C ALA A 293 6.64 -0.18 -33.60
N PRO A 294 6.92 -1.44 -33.22
CA PRO A 294 7.96 -1.76 -32.23
C PRO A 294 9.30 -1.12 -32.59
N GLY A 295 10.01 -0.58 -31.60
CA GLY A 295 11.30 0.10 -31.79
C GLY A 295 11.25 1.48 -32.45
N SER A 296 10.06 1.97 -32.83
CA SER A 296 9.89 3.34 -33.32
C SER A 296 10.14 4.39 -32.22
N ARG A 297 10.28 5.66 -32.63
CA ARG A 297 10.38 6.77 -31.67
C ARG A 297 9.14 6.92 -30.79
N LEU A 298 7.95 6.70 -31.36
CA LEU A 298 6.69 6.69 -30.62
C LEU A 298 6.64 5.55 -29.59
N ALA A 299 7.12 4.35 -29.94
CA ALA A 299 7.26 3.24 -29.01
C ALA A 299 8.24 3.56 -27.88
N THR A 300 9.37 4.21 -28.20
CA THR A 300 10.37 4.64 -27.20
C THR A 300 9.77 5.66 -26.23
N MET A 301 9.01 6.64 -26.74
CA MET A 301 8.33 7.63 -25.91
C MET A 301 7.26 7.00 -25.01
N ALA A 302 6.44 6.08 -25.55
CA ALA A 302 5.43 5.36 -24.78
C ALA A 302 6.08 4.50 -23.68
N ARG A 303 7.21 3.85 -23.99
CA ARG A 303 8.02 3.09 -23.04
C ARG A 303 8.56 3.97 -21.92
N GLU A 304 9.18 5.10 -22.25
CA GLU A 304 9.73 6.04 -21.26
C GLU A 304 8.65 6.56 -20.31
N ARG A 305 7.46 6.89 -20.84
CA ARG A 305 6.30 7.31 -20.04
C ARG A 305 5.62 6.18 -19.29
N ALA A 306 5.75 4.92 -19.71
CA ALA A 306 5.14 3.70 -19.16
C ALA A 306 3.58 3.68 -19.10
N SER A 307 2.93 4.76 -18.69
CA SER A 307 1.47 4.91 -18.62
C SER A 307 1.05 6.39 -18.66
N THR A 308 -0.23 6.65 -18.90
CA THR A 308 -0.83 7.98 -18.66
C THR A 308 -0.79 8.29 -17.16
N ILE A 309 -0.36 9.50 -16.82
CA ILE A 309 -0.21 9.95 -15.44
C ILE A 309 -1.47 10.72 -15.06
N TYR A 310 -2.16 10.29 -14.00
CA TYR A 310 -3.36 10.94 -13.48
C TYR A 310 -3.09 11.56 -12.11
N PHE A 311 -3.49 12.82 -11.92
CA PHE A 311 -3.50 13.47 -10.61
C PHE A 311 -4.62 14.52 -10.57
N PRO A 312 -5.05 14.99 -9.39
CA PRO A 312 -6.21 15.87 -9.32
C PRO A 312 -6.04 17.14 -10.17
N GLY A 313 -6.98 17.35 -11.09
CA GLY A 313 -7.04 18.51 -11.97
C GLY A 313 -6.29 18.38 -13.30
N GLU A 314 -5.41 17.40 -13.47
CA GLU A 314 -4.58 17.30 -14.68
C GLU A 314 -4.23 15.85 -15.00
N LYS A 315 -4.03 15.57 -16.29
CA LYS A 315 -3.49 14.29 -16.75
C LYS A 315 -2.44 14.54 -17.81
N ILE A 316 -1.40 13.70 -17.81
CA ILE A 316 -0.34 13.73 -18.82
C ILE A 316 -0.41 12.41 -19.56
N THR A 317 -0.85 12.45 -20.82
CA THR A 317 -1.10 11.26 -21.65
C THR A 317 0.19 10.52 -21.97
N MET A 318 0.12 9.19 -22.08
CA MET A 318 1.25 8.37 -22.51
C MET A 318 1.62 8.65 -23.97
N LEU A 319 0.59 8.81 -24.81
CA LEU A 319 0.73 9.02 -26.24
C LEU A 319 0.48 10.50 -26.63
N PRO A 320 0.97 10.95 -27.80
CA PRO A 320 0.69 12.29 -28.31
C PRO A 320 -0.81 12.46 -28.56
N HIS A 321 -1.32 13.67 -28.41
CA HIS A 321 -2.74 13.95 -28.57
C HIS A 321 -3.25 13.58 -29.97
N GLU A 322 -2.53 13.93 -31.04
CA GLU A 322 -3.03 13.63 -32.39
C GLU A 322 -3.04 12.12 -32.68
N LEU A 323 -2.20 11.32 -32.03
CA LEU A 323 -2.26 9.85 -32.14
C LEU A 323 -3.45 9.27 -31.38
N ILE A 324 -3.76 9.83 -30.20
CA ILE A 324 -4.95 9.46 -29.43
C ILE A 324 -6.21 9.78 -30.23
N GLU A 325 -6.28 10.92 -30.91
CA GLU A 325 -7.44 11.27 -31.76
C GLU A 325 -7.68 10.25 -32.88
N LEU A 326 -6.62 9.68 -33.45
CA LEU A 326 -6.71 8.66 -34.51
C LEU A 326 -7.09 7.27 -33.99
N ALA A 327 -6.71 6.93 -32.76
CA ALA A 327 -6.82 5.56 -32.23
C ALA A 327 -7.91 5.39 -31.16
N SER A 328 -8.37 6.47 -30.54
CA SER A 328 -9.43 6.45 -29.53
C SER A 328 -10.76 6.06 -30.15
N LEU A 329 -11.52 5.21 -29.46
CA LEU A 329 -12.85 4.76 -29.88
C LEU A 329 -13.90 5.89 -29.71
N ASN A 330 -13.73 6.96 -30.48
CA ASN A 330 -14.55 8.17 -30.43
C ASN A 330 -15.89 7.97 -31.16
N GLU A 331 -16.95 8.54 -30.59
CA GLU A 331 -18.31 8.52 -31.13
C GLU A 331 -18.37 9.00 -32.59
N GLY A 332 -19.10 8.25 -33.41
CA GLY A 332 -19.33 8.55 -34.81
C GLY A 332 -18.19 8.19 -35.76
N GLN A 333 -17.03 7.75 -35.26
CA GLN A 333 -15.86 7.43 -36.07
C GLN A 333 -15.71 5.91 -36.29
N GLU A 334 -15.11 5.55 -37.43
CA GLU A 334 -14.57 4.20 -37.67
C GLU A 334 -13.12 4.18 -37.20
N VAL A 335 -12.79 3.27 -36.27
CA VAL A 335 -11.46 3.23 -35.64
C VAL A 335 -10.93 1.79 -35.68
N PRO A 336 -9.62 1.59 -35.97
CA PRO A 336 -9.00 0.26 -35.87
C PRO A 336 -9.07 -0.28 -34.44
N ALA A 337 -9.51 -1.52 -34.29
CA ALA A 337 -9.66 -2.19 -33.02
C ALA A 337 -9.17 -3.64 -33.07
N LEU A 338 -8.68 -4.11 -31.92
CA LEU A 338 -8.53 -5.52 -31.62
C LEU A 338 -9.77 -5.94 -30.82
N SER A 339 -10.64 -6.72 -31.44
CA SER A 339 -11.92 -7.13 -30.86
C SER A 339 -11.85 -8.54 -30.30
N LEU A 340 -12.45 -8.75 -29.13
CA LEU A 340 -12.75 -10.05 -28.54
C LEU A 340 -14.26 -10.29 -28.58
N TYR A 341 -14.69 -11.31 -29.30
CA TYR A 341 -16.07 -11.75 -29.35
C TYR A 341 -16.27 -12.95 -28.44
N CYS A 342 -17.15 -12.85 -27.45
CA CYS A 342 -17.50 -13.92 -26.52
C CYS A 342 -18.96 -14.33 -26.72
N GLU A 343 -19.22 -15.61 -26.97
CA GLU A 343 -20.56 -16.19 -27.12
C GLU A 343 -21.01 -16.75 -25.77
N PHE A 344 -22.16 -16.26 -25.30
CA PHE A 344 -22.82 -16.71 -24.08
C PHE A 344 -24.12 -17.43 -24.42
N ASP A 345 -24.35 -18.58 -23.79
CA ASP A 345 -25.61 -19.31 -23.91
C ASP A 345 -26.75 -18.62 -23.13
N ALA A 346 -27.96 -19.17 -23.22
CA ALA A 346 -29.14 -18.64 -22.51
C ALA A 346 -29.00 -18.67 -20.98
N ALA A 347 -28.15 -19.55 -20.43
CA ALA A 347 -27.83 -19.60 -19.01
C ALA A 347 -26.79 -18.54 -18.59
N GLY A 348 -26.11 -17.91 -19.55
CA GLY A 348 -25.06 -16.93 -19.32
C GLY A 348 -23.67 -17.56 -19.14
N ALA A 349 -23.49 -18.83 -19.51
CA ALA A 349 -22.18 -19.46 -19.58
C ALA A 349 -21.49 -19.09 -20.89
N MET A 350 -20.20 -18.72 -20.81
CA MET A 350 -19.40 -18.44 -22.01
C MET A 350 -19.02 -19.77 -22.66
N VAL A 351 -19.42 -19.97 -23.92
CA VAL A 351 -19.22 -21.24 -24.66
C VAL A 351 -18.13 -21.16 -25.72
N ARG A 352 -17.83 -19.96 -26.21
CA ARG A 352 -16.82 -19.74 -27.24
C ARG A 352 -16.30 -18.31 -27.20
N HIS A 353 -15.04 -18.11 -27.60
CA HIS A 353 -14.53 -16.78 -27.92
C HIS A 353 -13.71 -16.78 -29.23
N VAL A 354 -13.62 -15.63 -29.88
CA VAL A 354 -12.80 -15.39 -31.09
C VAL A 354 -12.26 -13.97 -31.06
N SER A 355 -11.01 -13.76 -31.44
CA SER A 355 -10.42 -12.42 -31.59
C SER A 355 -10.25 -12.03 -33.05
N ARG A 356 -10.40 -10.73 -33.36
CA ARG A 356 -10.30 -10.18 -34.72
C ARG A 356 -9.61 -8.82 -34.71
N VAL A 357 -8.83 -8.57 -35.76
CA VAL A 357 -8.33 -7.23 -36.09
C VAL A 357 -9.25 -6.64 -37.15
N GLU A 358 -9.92 -5.54 -36.82
CA GLU A 358 -10.97 -4.96 -37.65
C GLU A 358 -11.09 -3.45 -37.39
N LYS A 359 -12.04 -2.78 -38.04
CA LYS A 359 -12.45 -1.42 -37.68
C LYS A 359 -13.85 -1.45 -37.10
N VAL A 360 -14.07 -0.65 -36.07
CA VAL A 360 -15.32 -0.60 -35.30
C VAL A 360 -15.92 0.80 -35.42
N ARG A 361 -17.24 0.87 -35.59
CA ARG A 361 -17.98 2.12 -35.52
C ARG A 361 -18.58 2.29 -34.13
N VAL A 362 -18.22 3.36 -33.44
CA VAL A 362 -18.76 3.67 -32.11
C VAL A 362 -20.02 4.51 -32.28
N ALA A 363 -21.18 3.94 -31.93
CA ALA A 363 -22.46 4.64 -31.99
C ALA A 363 -22.57 5.74 -30.93
N ARG A 364 -22.03 5.48 -29.73
CA ARG A 364 -22.10 6.44 -28.62
C ARG A 364 -20.99 6.25 -27.60
N ASN A 365 -20.37 7.33 -27.14
CA ASN A 365 -19.59 7.32 -25.91
C ASN A 365 -20.50 7.70 -24.73
N ILE A 366 -20.95 6.71 -23.98
CA ILE A 366 -21.87 6.94 -22.86
C ILE A 366 -21.03 7.39 -21.66
N ARG A 367 -21.21 8.65 -21.26
CA ARG A 367 -20.53 9.22 -20.10
C ARG A 367 -21.30 8.96 -18.80
N HIS A 368 -20.57 8.80 -17.71
CA HIS A 368 -21.13 8.69 -16.35
C HIS A 368 -22.05 9.88 -16.01
N GLY A 369 -23.02 9.66 -15.11
CA GLY A 369 -23.96 10.71 -14.74
C GLY A 369 -25.22 10.19 -14.04
N ALA A 370 -26.27 11.01 -13.98
CA ALA A 370 -27.48 10.71 -13.21
C ALA A 370 -28.21 9.40 -13.60
N TRP A 371 -27.93 8.85 -14.78
CA TRP A 371 -28.50 7.57 -15.21
C TRP A 371 -27.93 6.37 -14.45
N GLU A 372 -26.70 6.46 -13.92
CA GLU A 372 -26.07 5.39 -13.15
C GLU A 372 -26.76 5.19 -11.80
N ASP A 373 -27.08 6.28 -11.11
CA ASP A 373 -27.84 6.26 -9.87
C ASP A 373 -29.25 5.70 -10.12
N ALA A 374 -29.90 6.13 -11.21
CA ALA A 374 -31.20 5.60 -11.61
C ALA A 374 -31.13 4.09 -11.91
N PHE A 375 -30.06 3.63 -12.56
CA PHE A 375 -29.85 2.22 -12.86
C PHE A 375 -29.58 1.39 -11.59
N ALA A 376 -28.73 1.89 -10.69
CA ALA A 376 -28.43 1.26 -9.41
C ALA A 376 -29.68 1.15 -8.52
N ASN A 377 -30.46 2.22 -8.41
CA ASN A 377 -31.72 2.22 -7.65
C ASN A 377 -32.73 1.23 -8.25
N TRP A 378 -32.86 1.20 -9.57
CA TRP A 378 -33.76 0.27 -10.26
C TRP A 378 -33.40 -1.21 -10.00
N LEU A 379 -32.11 -1.54 -9.90
CA LEU A 379 -31.65 -2.89 -9.56
C LEU A 379 -31.89 -3.26 -8.08
N GLY A 380 -31.92 -2.27 -7.18
CA GLY A 380 -32.09 -2.47 -5.73
C GLY A 380 -33.55 -2.67 -5.29
N ASP A 381 -34.50 -2.08 -6.00
CA ASP A 381 -35.94 -2.20 -5.70
C ASP A 381 -36.47 -3.59 -6.06
N SER A 382 -36.31 -4.53 -5.12
CA SER A 382 -36.65 -5.95 -5.27
C SER A 382 -38.16 -6.26 -5.34
N GLY A 383 -39.02 -5.32 -5.77
CA GLY A 383 -40.45 -5.39 -5.46
C GLY A 383 -41.48 -4.68 -6.36
N LEU A 384 -41.14 -4.13 -7.54
CA LEU A 384 -42.16 -3.50 -8.39
C LEU A 384 -42.17 -4.01 -9.84
N GLN A 385 -43.35 -4.52 -10.22
CA GLN A 385 -43.76 -4.84 -11.58
C GLN A 385 -43.60 -3.61 -12.49
N SER A 386 -42.82 -3.77 -13.56
CA SER A 386 -42.80 -2.94 -14.78
C SER A 386 -42.80 -1.40 -14.60
N ARG A 387 -41.60 -0.82 -14.62
CA ARG A 387 -41.35 0.42 -15.36
C ARG A 387 -40.06 0.24 -16.17
N ASP A 388 -40.12 0.53 -17.46
CA ASP A 388 -38.93 0.60 -18.31
C ASP A 388 -37.94 1.59 -17.68
N VAL A 389 -36.74 1.11 -17.34
CA VAL A 389 -35.64 2.01 -16.99
C VAL A 389 -35.13 2.64 -18.27
N SER A 390 -35.19 3.97 -18.33
CA SER A 390 -34.66 4.74 -19.47
C SER A 390 -33.14 4.74 -19.42
N LEU A 391 -32.54 3.70 -20.00
CA LEU A 391 -31.09 3.56 -20.10
C LEU A 391 -30.57 4.21 -21.40
N PRO A 392 -29.36 4.79 -21.39
CA PRO A 392 -28.72 5.31 -22.60
C PRO A 392 -28.46 4.22 -23.65
N TRP A 393 -28.36 2.97 -23.20
CA TRP A 393 -28.29 1.78 -24.03
C TRP A 393 -28.89 0.57 -23.30
N GLN A 394 -29.88 -0.09 -23.93
CA GLN A 394 -30.56 -1.25 -23.34
C GLN A 394 -29.64 -2.46 -23.15
N GLY A 395 -28.51 -2.51 -23.87
CA GLY A 395 -27.51 -3.56 -23.71
C GLY A 395 -26.90 -3.65 -22.31
N LEU A 396 -26.92 -2.56 -21.54
CA LEU A 396 -26.42 -2.50 -20.17
C LEU A 396 -27.06 -3.55 -19.25
N LEU A 397 -28.35 -3.86 -19.44
CA LEU A 397 -29.04 -4.91 -18.66
C LEU A 397 -28.44 -6.29 -18.91
N THR A 398 -28.17 -6.58 -20.19
CA THR A 398 -27.59 -7.86 -20.60
C THR A 398 -26.16 -7.99 -20.10
N LEU A 399 -25.35 -6.94 -20.29
CA LEU A 399 -23.97 -6.91 -19.80
C LEU A 399 -23.90 -7.05 -18.28
N HIS A 400 -24.74 -6.33 -17.54
CA HIS A 400 -24.75 -6.42 -16.08
C HIS A 400 -25.11 -7.82 -15.57
N ARG A 401 -26.14 -8.46 -16.17
CA ARG A 401 -26.49 -9.86 -15.84
C ARG A 401 -25.34 -10.83 -16.11
N LEU A 402 -24.66 -10.69 -17.25
CA LEU A 402 -23.51 -11.53 -17.57
C LEU A 402 -22.32 -11.27 -16.64
N ALA A 403 -22.06 -10.01 -16.29
CA ALA A 403 -21.02 -9.61 -15.36
C ALA A 403 -21.22 -10.21 -13.96
N LEU A 404 -22.46 -10.28 -13.46
CA LEU A 404 -22.77 -10.98 -12.21
C LEU A 404 -22.35 -12.46 -12.28
N GLY A 405 -22.66 -13.15 -13.38
CA GLY A 405 -22.26 -14.54 -13.59
C GLY A 405 -20.75 -14.74 -13.78
N LEU A 406 -20.05 -13.77 -14.37
CA LEU A 406 -18.58 -13.75 -14.45
C LEU A 406 -17.97 -13.57 -13.05
N ARG A 407 -18.47 -12.61 -12.27
CA ARG A 407 -18.04 -12.37 -10.88
C ARG A 407 -18.24 -13.61 -10.02
N THR A 408 -19.41 -14.24 -10.06
CA THR A 408 -19.70 -15.45 -9.26
C THR A 408 -18.70 -16.56 -9.54
N ARG A 409 -18.43 -16.88 -10.81
CA ARG A 409 -17.43 -17.90 -11.18
C ARG A 409 -16.02 -17.54 -10.71
N ARG A 410 -15.68 -16.24 -10.77
CA ARG A 410 -14.40 -15.73 -10.31
C ARG A 410 -14.24 -15.80 -8.79
N GLU A 411 -15.28 -15.48 -8.03
CA GLU A 411 -15.32 -15.58 -6.56
C GLU A 411 -15.28 -17.04 -6.10
N GLU A 412 -15.94 -17.95 -6.82
CA GLU A 412 -15.84 -19.40 -6.63
C GLU A 412 -14.39 -19.89 -6.80
N ALA A 413 -13.73 -19.49 -7.91
CA ALA A 413 -12.33 -19.84 -8.16
C ALA A 413 -11.37 -19.21 -7.14
N ARG A 414 -11.68 -18.00 -6.65
CA ARG A 414 -10.95 -17.31 -5.59
C ARG A 414 -11.15 -17.96 -4.21
N GLY A 415 -12.25 -18.67 -4.00
CA GLY A 415 -12.64 -19.29 -2.73
C GLY A 415 -13.15 -18.31 -1.67
N ARG A 416 -13.36 -17.03 -2.02
CA ARG A 416 -13.92 -16.00 -1.14
C ARG A 416 -14.51 -14.84 -1.95
N PRO A 417 -15.57 -14.18 -1.44
CA PRO A 417 -16.15 -13.02 -2.12
C PRO A 417 -15.18 -11.85 -2.18
N GLU A 418 -15.41 -10.95 -3.12
CA GLU A 418 -14.67 -9.72 -3.22
C GLU A 418 -15.03 -8.75 -2.08
N PRO A 419 -14.05 -8.11 -1.42
CA PRO A 419 -14.35 -7.13 -0.39
C PRO A 419 -15.14 -5.95 -0.96
N THR A 420 -16.38 -5.79 -0.51
CA THR A 420 -17.25 -4.65 -0.87
C THR A 420 -17.23 -3.57 0.21
N GLY A 421 -17.64 -2.34 -0.13
CA GLY A 421 -17.90 -1.28 0.87
C GLY A 421 -16.72 -0.39 1.25
N ARG A 422 -15.61 -0.42 0.50
CA ARG A 422 -14.53 0.57 0.67
C ARG A 422 -14.99 1.92 0.09
N VAL A 423 -15.08 2.93 0.97
CA VAL A 423 -15.33 4.32 0.56
C VAL A 423 -14.01 4.92 0.10
N ASP A 424 -13.93 5.28 -1.18
CA ASP A 424 -12.82 6.02 -1.76
C ASP A 424 -13.19 7.51 -1.89
N PHE A 425 -12.20 8.36 -2.13
CA PHE A 425 -12.39 9.79 -2.35
C PHE A 425 -12.13 10.14 -3.81
N THR A 426 -12.93 11.05 -4.35
CA THR A 426 -12.64 11.72 -5.60
C THR A 426 -12.16 13.14 -5.28
N VAL A 427 -10.97 13.50 -5.74
CA VAL A 427 -10.42 14.84 -5.62
C VAL A 427 -10.42 15.49 -7.00
N GLY A 428 -11.28 16.49 -7.18
CA GLY A 428 -11.35 17.30 -8.40
C GLY A 428 -10.74 18.68 -8.20
N VAL A 429 -10.42 19.36 -9.30
CA VAL A 429 -9.94 20.75 -9.27
C VAL A 429 -10.65 21.52 -10.39
N GLN A 430 -11.31 22.61 -10.02
CA GLN A 430 -11.87 23.57 -10.95
C GLN A 430 -10.82 24.65 -11.23
N TRP A 431 -10.42 24.78 -12.48
CA TRP A 431 -9.39 25.73 -12.89
C TRP A 431 -10.02 27.06 -13.30
N ALA A 432 -9.32 28.16 -13.01
CA ALA A 432 -9.64 29.45 -13.61
C ALA A 432 -9.40 29.42 -15.12
N GLU A 433 -10.06 30.29 -15.88
CA GLU A 433 -10.06 30.26 -17.35
C GLU A 433 -8.72 30.68 -17.98
N GLU A 434 -7.79 31.26 -17.22
CA GLU A 434 -6.51 31.70 -17.79
C GLU A 434 -5.58 30.54 -18.15
N ALA A 435 -4.85 30.67 -19.27
CA ALA A 435 -3.96 29.63 -19.79
C ALA A 435 -2.93 29.12 -18.76
N LEU A 436 -2.41 30.00 -17.89
CA LEU A 436 -1.40 29.66 -16.87
C LEU A 436 -2.00 29.19 -15.54
N ALA A 437 -3.33 29.20 -15.37
CA ALA A 437 -3.97 28.89 -14.08
C ALA A 437 -3.61 27.48 -13.58
N ARG A 438 -3.46 26.52 -14.50
CA ARG A 438 -3.01 25.15 -14.21
C ARG A 438 -1.57 25.12 -13.72
N GLU A 439 -0.65 25.73 -14.47
CA GLU A 439 0.77 25.74 -14.13
C GLU A 439 1.04 26.43 -12.79
N GLU A 440 0.28 27.48 -12.50
CA GLU A 440 0.41 28.27 -11.27
C GLU A 440 -0.37 27.69 -10.08
N GLY A 441 -1.19 26.65 -10.28
CA GLY A 441 -1.96 26.02 -9.19
C GLY A 441 -3.14 26.87 -8.68
N ARG A 442 -3.70 27.76 -9.52
CA ARG A 442 -4.86 28.61 -9.19
C ARG A 442 -6.19 27.89 -9.36
N GLY A 443 -6.27 26.67 -8.83
CA GLY A 443 -7.46 25.83 -8.87
C GLY A 443 -8.25 25.86 -7.56
N VAL A 444 -9.56 25.61 -7.65
CA VAL A 444 -10.46 25.40 -6.50
C VAL A 444 -10.73 23.90 -6.36
N PRO A 445 -10.26 23.24 -5.28
CA PRO A 445 -10.45 21.81 -5.10
C PRO A 445 -11.90 21.46 -4.73
N THR A 446 -12.36 20.32 -5.25
CA THR A 446 -13.63 19.68 -4.88
C THR A 446 -13.35 18.28 -4.33
N LEU A 447 -14.06 17.89 -3.28
CA LEU A 447 -13.95 16.58 -2.64
C LEU A 447 -15.30 15.88 -2.67
N GLY A 448 -15.32 14.64 -3.18
CA GLY A 448 -16.48 13.77 -3.21
C GLY A 448 -16.16 12.38 -2.67
N LEU A 449 -17.19 11.63 -2.30
CA LEU A 449 -17.06 10.22 -1.96
C LEU A 449 -17.34 9.37 -3.21
N ARG A 450 -16.43 8.46 -3.55
CA ARG A 450 -16.65 7.46 -4.58
C ARG A 450 -17.09 6.16 -3.91
N GLN A 451 -18.34 5.77 -4.16
CA GLN A 451 -18.80 4.44 -3.81
C GLN A 451 -18.35 3.47 -4.91
N ARG A 452 -17.48 2.52 -4.55
CA ARG A 452 -17.11 1.43 -5.47
C ARG A 452 -18.22 0.40 -5.58
N GLY A 453 -18.34 -0.19 -6.77
CA GLY A 453 -19.26 -1.28 -7.02
C GLY A 453 -20.61 -0.82 -7.54
N SER A 454 -20.65 0.32 -8.25
CA SER A 454 -21.79 0.64 -9.10
C SER A 454 -22.02 -0.51 -10.10
N PRO A 455 -23.26 -0.72 -10.58
CA PRO A 455 -23.53 -1.73 -11.60
C PRO A 455 -22.67 -1.59 -12.85
N VAL A 456 -22.30 -0.35 -13.21
CA VAL A 456 -21.46 -0.01 -14.35
C VAL A 456 -19.98 -0.31 -14.06
N ASP A 457 -19.46 0.08 -12.91
CA ASP A 457 -18.10 -0.29 -12.47
C ASP A 457 -17.94 -1.81 -12.49
N LEU A 458 -18.94 -2.55 -11.99
CA LEU A 458 -18.94 -4.01 -12.00
C LEU A 458 -18.90 -4.57 -13.42
N LEU A 459 -19.80 -4.13 -14.30
CA LEU A 459 -19.87 -4.71 -15.64
C LEU A 459 -18.60 -4.44 -16.45
N VAL A 460 -18.10 -3.19 -16.43
CA VAL A 460 -16.87 -2.84 -17.17
C VAL A 460 -15.70 -3.65 -16.62
N SER A 461 -15.52 -3.69 -15.29
CA SER A 461 -14.40 -4.43 -14.68
C SER A 461 -14.42 -5.93 -15.00
N GLU A 462 -15.58 -6.60 -14.96
CA GLU A 462 -15.66 -8.04 -15.27
C GLU A 462 -15.34 -8.34 -16.73
N PHE A 463 -15.79 -7.52 -17.68
CA PHE A 463 -15.44 -7.73 -19.09
C PHE A 463 -13.98 -7.36 -19.41
N MET A 464 -13.40 -6.37 -18.73
CA MET A 464 -11.95 -6.09 -18.83
C MET A 464 -11.13 -7.24 -18.24
N ILE A 465 -11.58 -7.83 -17.12
CA ILE A 465 -10.96 -9.02 -16.55
C ILE A 465 -11.04 -10.18 -17.53
N LEU A 466 -12.22 -10.46 -18.09
CA LEU A 466 -12.42 -11.51 -19.08
C LEU A 466 -11.47 -11.34 -20.28
N THR A 467 -11.33 -10.11 -20.78
CA THR A 467 -10.45 -9.79 -21.91
C THR A 467 -8.99 -10.07 -21.59
N ASN A 468 -8.51 -9.57 -20.45
CA ASN A 468 -7.12 -9.75 -20.00
C ASN A 468 -6.76 -11.21 -19.69
N VAL A 469 -7.73 -11.99 -19.21
CA VAL A 469 -7.57 -13.44 -19.00
C VAL A 469 -7.48 -14.16 -20.34
N THR A 470 -8.46 -13.93 -21.22
CA THR A 470 -8.59 -14.62 -22.51
C THR A 470 -7.39 -14.36 -23.42
N TRP A 471 -6.93 -13.11 -23.48
CA TRP A 471 -5.74 -12.75 -24.25
C TRP A 471 -4.44 -13.17 -23.58
N GLY A 472 -4.38 -13.18 -22.24
CA GLY A 472 -3.25 -13.77 -21.52
C GLY A 472 -3.07 -15.26 -21.83
N GLU A 473 -4.18 -16.00 -21.92
CA GLU A 473 -4.19 -17.40 -22.36
C GLU A 473 -3.83 -17.54 -23.85
N THR A 474 -4.34 -16.67 -24.71
CA THR A 474 -4.01 -16.66 -26.15
C THR A 474 -2.51 -16.49 -26.38
N LEU A 475 -1.86 -15.57 -25.66
CA LEU A 475 -0.41 -15.39 -25.72
C LEU A 475 0.35 -16.62 -25.23
N ALA A 476 -0.10 -17.21 -24.11
CA ALA A 476 0.52 -18.41 -23.55
C ALA A 476 0.44 -19.61 -24.51
N LEU A 477 -0.73 -19.83 -25.14
CA LEU A 477 -0.93 -20.86 -26.16
C LEU A 477 -0.11 -20.60 -27.42
N GLY A 478 0.05 -19.33 -27.81
CA GLY A 478 0.92 -18.89 -28.90
C GLY A 478 2.42 -19.00 -28.58
N GLN A 479 2.80 -19.37 -27.35
CA GLN A 479 4.18 -19.44 -26.87
C GLN A 479 4.96 -18.12 -27.03
N LEU A 480 4.25 -16.99 -27.00
CA LEU A 480 4.85 -15.66 -27.03
C LEU A 480 4.90 -15.08 -25.62
N PRO A 481 5.99 -14.37 -25.26
CA PRO A 481 6.03 -13.67 -23.99
C PRO A 481 5.06 -12.48 -24.03
N GLY A 482 4.60 -12.09 -22.85
CA GLY A 482 3.76 -10.91 -22.64
C GLY A 482 4.00 -10.34 -21.25
N ILE A 483 3.45 -9.19 -20.95
CA ILE A 483 3.51 -8.59 -19.62
C ILE A 483 2.29 -9.06 -18.82
N TYR A 484 2.51 -10.01 -17.93
CA TYR A 484 1.53 -10.61 -17.04
C TYR A 484 1.60 -9.96 -15.65
N ARG A 485 0.44 -9.68 -15.08
CA ARG A 485 0.31 -9.27 -13.69
C ARG A 485 0.01 -10.50 -12.85
N CYS A 486 1.02 -11.00 -12.14
CA CYS A 486 0.89 -12.19 -11.30
C CYS A 486 0.77 -11.79 -9.83
N GLN A 487 0.03 -12.58 -9.05
CA GLN A 487 -0.09 -12.38 -7.61
C GLN A 487 0.09 -13.70 -6.86
N SER A 488 1.09 -13.72 -5.99
CA SER A 488 1.38 -14.84 -5.08
C SER A 488 1.68 -14.32 -3.68
N MET A 489 1.16 -15.00 -2.65
CA MET A 489 1.34 -14.62 -1.23
C MET A 489 0.98 -13.16 -0.95
N GLY A 490 -0.07 -12.67 -1.62
CA GLY A 490 -0.57 -11.29 -1.48
C GLY A 490 0.22 -10.21 -2.24
N ARG A 491 1.41 -10.51 -2.78
CA ARG A 491 2.24 -9.54 -3.53
C ARG A 491 1.97 -9.63 -5.03
N VAL A 492 1.70 -8.48 -5.64
CA VAL A 492 1.53 -8.32 -7.09
C VAL A 492 2.90 -8.01 -7.71
N ARG A 493 3.22 -8.62 -8.85
CA ARG A 493 4.40 -8.31 -9.66
C ARG A 493 4.09 -8.45 -11.14
N MET A 494 4.77 -7.64 -11.96
CA MET A 494 4.80 -7.84 -13.41
C MET A 494 5.83 -8.91 -13.78
N GLN A 495 5.50 -9.77 -14.74
CA GLN A 495 6.34 -10.85 -15.22
C GLN A 495 6.20 -11.01 -16.73
N THR A 496 7.23 -11.53 -17.39
CA THR A 496 7.21 -11.77 -18.85
C THR A 496 6.56 -13.12 -19.22
N SER A 497 6.30 -13.95 -18.22
CA SER A 497 5.75 -15.30 -18.35
C SER A 497 4.39 -15.41 -17.67
N PRO A 498 3.50 -16.27 -18.20
CA PRO A 498 2.20 -16.51 -17.60
C PRO A 498 2.29 -17.00 -16.15
N GLY A 499 1.38 -16.53 -15.29
CA GLY A 499 1.24 -17.00 -13.92
C GLY A 499 -0.04 -16.52 -13.24
N PRO A 500 -0.45 -17.18 -12.13
CA PRO A 500 -1.73 -16.95 -11.49
C PRO A 500 -1.83 -15.59 -10.80
N HIS A 501 -3.05 -15.06 -10.74
CA HIS A 501 -3.39 -13.90 -9.92
C HIS A 501 -4.39 -14.31 -8.83
N GLN A 502 -3.89 -14.80 -7.70
CA GLN A 502 -4.68 -15.38 -6.61
C GLN A 502 -5.81 -14.46 -6.09
N GLY A 503 -5.58 -13.14 -6.01
CA GLY A 503 -6.60 -12.20 -5.54
C GLY A 503 -7.74 -11.95 -6.53
N LEU A 504 -7.53 -12.24 -7.82
CA LEU A 504 -8.55 -12.18 -8.85
C LEU A 504 -9.16 -13.57 -9.13
N GLY A 505 -8.56 -14.67 -8.66
CA GLY A 505 -9.08 -16.02 -8.91
C GLY A 505 -8.87 -16.51 -10.35
N VAL A 506 -7.79 -16.08 -11.02
CA VAL A 506 -7.53 -16.39 -12.44
C VAL A 506 -6.14 -16.98 -12.66
N SER A 507 -6.00 -17.88 -13.65
CA SER A 507 -4.75 -18.60 -13.96
C SER A 507 -3.72 -17.76 -14.71
N HIS A 508 -4.19 -16.83 -15.55
CA HIS A 508 -3.37 -15.90 -16.31
C HIS A 508 -4.05 -14.54 -16.34
N TYR A 509 -3.28 -13.46 -16.27
CA TYR A 509 -3.82 -12.11 -16.32
C TYR A 509 -2.83 -11.17 -17.01
N ALA A 510 -3.02 -10.94 -18.31
CA ALA A 510 -2.18 -10.06 -19.12
C ALA A 510 -2.93 -8.76 -19.40
N TRP A 511 -2.42 -7.63 -18.92
CA TRP A 511 -3.03 -6.33 -19.18
C TRP A 511 -3.01 -6.01 -20.67
N SER A 512 -4.17 -5.93 -21.28
CA SER A 512 -4.32 -5.82 -22.73
C SER A 512 -5.52 -4.94 -23.13
N SER A 513 -6.20 -4.34 -22.17
CA SER A 513 -7.46 -3.63 -22.37
C SER A 513 -7.34 -2.11 -22.36
N SER A 514 -6.13 -1.56 -22.23
CA SER A 514 -5.92 -0.10 -22.28
C SER A 514 -4.61 0.35 -22.95
N PRO A 515 -4.38 0.00 -24.22
CA PRO A 515 -3.14 0.27 -24.93
C PRO A 515 -2.87 1.75 -25.23
N LEU A 516 -3.86 2.64 -25.15
CA LEU A 516 -3.64 4.09 -25.31
C LEU A 516 -2.96 4.74 -24.10
N ARG A 517 -3.13 4.13 -22.92
CA ARG A 517 -2.69 4.69 -21.62
C ARG A 517 -1.77 3.80 -20.81
N ARG A 518 -1.45 2.59 -21.27
CA ARG A 518 -0.48 1.69 -20.63
C ARG A 518 0.41 1.02 -21.67
N TYR A 519 1.72 1.18 -21.51
CA TYR A 519 2.71 0.61 -22.41
C TYR A 519 2.71 -0.92 -22.32
N ALA A 520 2.42 -1.49 -21.14
CA ALA A 520 2.26 -2.94 -20.98
C ALA A 520 1.17 -3.52 -21.89
N ASP A 521 0.03 -2.82 -21.99
CA ASP A 521 -1.08 -3.20 -22.86
C ASP A 521 -0.72 -3.04 -24.35
N LEU A 522 0.05 -2.00 -24.71
CA LEU A 522 0.57 -1.83 -26.06
C LEU A 522 1.54 -2.96 -26.46
N VAL A 523 2.44 -3.37 -25.56
CA VAL A 523 3.36 -4.50 -25.76
C VAL A 523 2.58 -5.81 -25.96
N ASN A 524 1.61 -6.08 -25.09
CA ASN A 524 0.75 -7.25 -25.22
C ASN A 524 -0.07 -7.22 -26.52
N GLN A 525 -0.54 -6.04 -26.94
CA GLN A 525 -1.24 -5.88 -28.20
C GLN A 525 -0.35 -6.23 -29.41
N TRP A 526 0.92 -5.82 -29.47
CA TRP A 526 1.83 -6.23 -30.55
C TRP A 526 2.01 -7.75 -30.62
N GLN A 527 2.14 -8.40 -29.46
CA GLN A 527 2.26 -9.85 -29.40
C GLN A 527 0.99 -10.55 -29.86
N LEU A 528 -0.18 -10.08 -29.42
CA LEU A 528 -1.49 -10.59 -29.82
C LEU A 528 -1.73 -10.42 -31.32
N LEU A 529 -1.36 -9.27 -31.90
CA LEU A 529 -1.44 -9.03 -33.33
C LEU A 529 -0.61 -10.07 -34.10
N SER A 530 0.58 -10.41 -33.63
CA SER A 530 1.39 -11.47 -34.23
C SER A 530 0.75 -12.86 -34.14
N VAL A 531 0.18 -13.23 -32.98
CA VAL A 531 -0.57 -14.51 -32.83
C VAL A 531 -1.72 -14.59 -33.84
N LEU A 532 -2.36 -13.47 -34.13
CA LEU A 532 -3.47 -13.38 -35.09
C LEU A 532 -3.01 -13.26 -36.55
N GLY A 533 -1.70 -13.32 -36.83
CA GLY A 533 -1.14 -13.27 -38.18
C GLY A 533 -0.93 -11.86 -38.74
N HIS A 534 -0.99 -10.82 -37.90
CA HIS A 534 -0.78 -9.42 -38.27
C HIS A 534 0.63 -8.96 -37.88
N GLY A 535 1.64 -9.51 -38.56
CA GLY A 535 3.06 -9.15 -38.40
C GLY A 535 3.86 -10.11 -37.53
N GLU A 536 5.17 -9.83 -37.43
CA GLU A 536 6.11 -10.61 -36.62
C GLU A 536 6.03 -10.22 -35.13
N PRO A 537 6.35 -11.12 -34.20
CA PRO A 537 6.28 -10.83 -32.77
C PRO A 537 7.33 -9.78 -32.39
N ALA A 538 6.93 -8.78 -31.60
CA ALA A 538 7.81 -7.69 -31.18
C ALA A 538 8.97 -8.17 -30.30
N PHE A 539 8.72 -9.18 -29.45
CA PHE A 539 9.68 -9.74 -28.50
C PHE A 539 9.62 -11.26 -28.49
N ARG A 540 10.75 -11.90 -28.18
CA ARG A 540 10.86 -13.36 -28.01
C ARG A 540 11.09 -13.73 -26.54
N SER A 541 10.92 -15.00 -26.20
CA SER A 541 11.17 -15.46 -24.83
C SER A 541 12.61 -15.16 -24.41
N GLY A 542 12.79 -14.58 -23.21
CA GLY A 542 14.10 -14.18 -22.70
C GLY A 542 14.67 -12.87 -23.28
N ASP A 543 13.87 -12.09 -24.01
CA ASP A 543 14.30 -10.81 -24.56
C ASP A 543 14.69 -9.81 -23.45
N ALA A 544 15.92 -9.32 -23.51
CA ALA A 544 16.47 -8.40 -22.50
C ALA A 544 15.72 -7.06 -22.47
N GLN A 545 15.22 -6.59 -23.61
CA GLN A 545 14.45 -5.36 -23.70
C GLN A 545 13.13 -5.51 -22.97
N LEU A 546 12.40 -6.61 -23.19
CA LEU A 546 11.12 -6.87 -22.52
C LEU A 546 11.28 -6.99 -21.00
N LEU A 547 12.37 -7.63 -20.52
CA LEU A 547 12.69 -7.70 -19.10
C LEU A 547 12.99 -6.31 -18.51
N SER A 548 13.71 -5.47 -19.26
CA SER A 548 13.95 -4.08 -18.88
C SER A 548 12.65 -3.27 -18.85
N ASP A 549 11.74 -3.52 -19.79
CA ASP A 549 10.45 -2.81 -19.89
C ASP A 549 9.56 -3.11 -18.69
N VAL A 550 9.52 -4.37 -18.25
CA VAL A 550 8.81 -4.79 -17.03
C VAL A 550 9.36 -4.08 -15.78
N ALA A 551 10.69 -4.05 -15.62
CA ALA A 551 11.32 -3.39 -14.47
C ALA A 551 11.12 -1.87 -14.48
N HIS A 552 11.20 -1.24 -15.65
CA HIS A 552 10.92 0.18 -15.83
C HIS A 552 9.46 0.51 -15.51
N PHE A 553 8.52 -0.33 -15.98
CA PHE A 553 7.10 -0.15 -15.75
C PHE A 553 6.75 -0.17 -14.25
N ASP A 554 7.23 -1.17 -13.50
CA ASP A 554 7.00 -1.25 -12.05
C ASP A 554 7.53 0.01 -11.32
N GLY A 555 8.73 0.47 -11.67
CA GLY A 555 9.34 1.67 -11.06
C GLY A 555 8.60 2.98 -11.37
N ALA A 556 8.22 3.18 -12.63
CA ALA A 556 7.49 4.36 -13.07
C ALA A 556 6.08 4.41 -12.45
N TYR A 557 5.37 3.28 -12.44
CA TYR A 557 4.01 3.20 -11.89
C TYR A 557 3.96 3.53 -10.39
N ASP A 558 4.92 3.03 -9.61
CA ASP A 558 5.05 3.37 -8.18
C ASP A 558 5.34 4.87 -7.97
N GLN A 559 6.21 5.45 -8.80
CA GLN A 559 6.52 6.88 -8.74
C GLN A 559 5.29 7.75 -9.04
N TYR A 560 4.49 7.37 -10.04
CA TYR A 560 3.26 8.08 -10.41
C TYR A 560 2.19 7.97 -9.33
N ALA A 561 1.98 6.77 -8.77
CA ALA A 561 1.03 6.56 -7.68
C ALA A 561 1.40 7.38 -6.42
N ASN A 562 2.70 7.48 -6.11
CA ASN A 562 3.19 8.31 -5.01
C ASN A 562 2.91 9.80 -5.26
N PHE A 563 3.16 10.29 -6.47
CA PHE A 563 2.87 11.68 -6.84
C PHE A 563 1.36 11.97 -6.84
N GLN A 564 0.54 11.09 -7.41
CA GLN A 564 -0.92 11.19 -7.36
C GLN A 564 -1.40 11.31 -5.91
N SER A 565 -0.94 10.40 -5.02
CA SER A 565 -1.30 10.41 -3.60
C SER A 565 -0.82 11.68 -2.87
N ALA A 566 0.30 12.26 -3.30
CA ALA A 566 0.80 13.53 -2.77
C ALA A 566 -0.08 14.70 -3.23
N MET A 567 -0.49 14.73 -4.50
CA MET A 567 -1.36 15.78 -5.05
C MET A 567 -2.79 15.69 -4.49
N GLU A 568 -3.34 14.49 -4.30
CA GLU A 568 -4.61 14.28 -3.60
C GLU A 568 -4.56 14.86 -2.18
N ARG A 569 -3.47 14.64 -1.46
CA ARG A 569 -3.25 15.23 -0.14
C ARG A 569 -3.11 16.75 -0.21
N TYR A 570 -2.27 17.27 -1.10
CA TYR A 570 -2.08 18.71 -1.31
C TYR A 570 -3.44 19.43 -1.54
N TRP A 571 -4.25 18.94 -2.47
CA TRP A 571 -5.55 19.54 -2.78
C TRP A 571 -6.56 19.37 -1.66
N SER A 572 -6.47 18.28 -0.89
CA SER A 572 -7.30 18.09 0.31
C SER A 572 -6.94 19.09 1.42
N LEU A 573 -5.65 19.41 1.61
CA LEU A 573 -5.22 20.44 2.57
C LEU A 573 -5.68 21.84 2.14
N ARG A 574 -5.60 22.14 0.84
CA ARG A 574 -6.17 23.38 0.27
C ARG A 574 -7.69 23.45 0.50
N TRP A 575 -8.40 22.34 0.27
CA TRP A 575 -9.84 22.27 0.52
C TRP A 575 -10.19 22.50 2.00
N LEU A 576 -9.46 21.90 2.94
CA LEU A 576 -9.64 22.15 4.39
C LEU A 576 -9.45 23.64 4.73
N GLY A 577 -8.43 24.28 4.16
CA GLY A 577 -8.21 25.72 4.32
C GLY A 577 -9.41 26.56 3.85
N LEU A 578 -9.95 26.23 2.68
CA LEU A 578 -11.14 26.89 2.14
C LEU A 578 -12.39 26.68 3.01
N GLN A 579 -12.56 25.53 3.66
CA GLN A 579 -13.67 25.31 4.60
C GLN A 579 -13.62 26.26 5.81
N MET A 580 -12.44 26.77 6.16
CA MET A 580 -12.26 27.78 7.21
C MET A 580 -12.29 29.22 6.67
N GLY A 581 -12.57 29.43 5.38
CA GLY A 581 -12.52 30.74 4.74
C GLY A 581 -11.09 31.25 4.47
N LEU A 582 -10.08 30.37 4.51
CA LEU A 582 -8.69 30.72 4.21
C LEU A 582 -8.37 30.47 2.73
N SER A 583 -7.70 31.43 2.09
CA SER A 583 -7.23 31.32 0.70
C SER A 583 -5.76 30.86 0.59
N SER A 584 -5.01 30.93 1.70
CA SER A 584 -3.59 30.57 1.76
C SER A 584 -3.36 29.06 1.60
N GLU A 585 -2.23 28.69 0.99
CA GLU A 585 -1.79 27.30 0.86
C GLU A 585 -1.23 26.71 2.16
N SER A 586 -0.81 27.57 3.08
CA SER A 586 -0.33 27.19 4.40
C SER A 586 -1.08 28.01 5.44
N TRP A 587 -1.52 27.36 6.50
CA TRP A 587 -2.28 28.02 7.55
C TRP A 587 -1.97 27.40 8.91
N SER A 588 -2.09 28.22 9.94
CA SER A 588 -2.01 27.81 11.34
C SER A 588 -3.15 28.49 12.09
N ALA A 589 -3.88 27.71 12.89
CA ALA A 589 -4.87 28.22 13.82
C ALA A 589 -4.18 29.21 14.79
N PRO A 590 -4.77 30.39 15.04
CA PRO A 590 -4.30 31.25 16.12
C PRO A 590 -4.46 30.53 17.47
N ASP A 591 -3.62 30.85 18.46
CA ASP A 591 -3.65 30.24 19.80
C ASP A 591 -5.04 30.24 20.47
N GLU A 592 -5.96 31.14 20.06
CA GLU A 592 -7.32 31.25 20.60
C GLU A 592 -8.46 31.33 19.54
N GLY A 593 -8.19 31.02 18.26
CA GLY A 593 -9.03 31.54 17.17
C GLY A 593 -9.97 30.60 16.42
N VAL A 594 -9.44 29.65 15.64
CA VAL A 594 -10.24 28.83 14.72
C VAL A 594 -9.51 27.51 14.52
N ALA A 595 -9.79 26.52 15.37
CA ALA A 595 -9.39 25.16 15.09
C ALA A 595 -10.55 24.43 14.42
N LEU A 596 -10.35 23.98 13.18
CA LEU A 596 -11.36 23.19 12.47
C LEU A 596 -11.50 21.84 13.16
N VAL A 597 -12.68 21.59 13.73
CA VAL A 597 -13.01 20.30 14.33
C VAL A 597 -13.50 19.37 13.23
N GLU A 598 -12.83 18.23 13.10
CA GLU A 598 -13.16 17.19 12.11
C GLU A 598 -13.26 15.83 12.79
N GLU A 599 -13.87 14.88 12.09
CA GLU A 599 -13.83 13.48 12.49
C GLU A 599 -12.72 12.74 11.75
N ALA A 600 -11.98 11.91 12.47
CA ALA A 600 -10.97 11.03 11.90
C ALA A 600 -11.22 9.58 12.30
N VAL A 601 -10.81 8.66 11.44
CA VAL A 601 -10.87 7.22 11.68
C VAL A 601 -9.47 6.66 11.91
N ALA A 602 -9.30 5.90 12.97
CA ALA A 602 -8.06 5.18 13.26
C ALA A 602 -7.78 4.14 12.18
N LEU A 603 -6.55 4.08 11.69
CA LEU A 603 -6.09 3.10 10.72
C LEU A 603 -5.47 1.89 11.42
N ARG A 604 -5.16 0.83 10.65
CA ARG A 604 -4.48 -0.37 11.18
C ARG A 604 -3.08 -0.08 11.72
N THR A 605 -2.44 0.96 11.23
CA THR A 605 -1.14 1.43 11.73
C THR A 605 -1.37 2.24 13.00
N GLU A 606 -0.76 1.81 14.09
CA GLU A 606 -0.87 2.44 15.40
C GLU A 606 -0.58 3.95 15.35
N GLY A 607 -1.43 4.74 16.01
CA GLY A 607 -1.34 6.21 16.04
C GLY A 607 -1.61 6.91 14.70
N SER A 608 -2.01 6.20 13.64
CA SER A 608 -2.33 6.79 12.34
C SER A 608 -3.83 6.96 12.15
N PHE A 609 -4.22 8.15 11.72
CA PHE A 609 -5.62 8.55 11.54
C PHE A 609 -5.83 9.13 10.15
N ARG A 610 -7.02 8.92 9.59
CA ARG A 610 -7.45 9.57 8.34
C ARG A 610 -8.69 10.39 8.59
N LEU A 611 -8.77 11.60 8.07
CA LEU A 611 -10.01 12.37 8.11
C LEU A 611 -11.16 11.60 7.43
N ARG A 612 -12.38 11.72 7.95
CA ARG A 612 -13.55 11.05 7.35
C ARG A 612 -14.02 11.75 6.08
N ARG A 613 -13.84 13.06 5.99
CA ARG A 613 -14.28 13.91 4.86
C ARG A 613 -13.20 14.19 3.83
N ALA A 614 -11.96 13.80 4.09
CA ALA A 614 -10.85 14.01 3.16
C ALA A 614 -9.82 12.86 3.25
N PRO A 615 -9.11 12.53 2.17
CA PRO A 615 -8.08 11.49 2.14
C PRO A 615 -6.75 11.95 2.80
N VAL A 616 -6.82 12.72 3.89
CA VAL A 616 -5.64 13.21 4.62
C VAL A 616 -5.33 12.27 5.78
N VAL A 617 -4.15 11.67 5.74
CA VAL A 617 -3.62 10.81 6.80
C VAL A 617 -2.60 11.57 7.62
N PHE A 618 -2.70 11.48 8.94
CA PHE A 618 -1.83 12.15 9.91
C PHE A 618 -1.65 11.25 11.14
N ARG A 619 -0.82 11.69 12.10
CA ARG A 619 -0.57 10.93 13.35
C ARG A 619 -1.07 11.69 14.56
N LEU A 620 -1.58 10.95 15.54
CA LEU A 620 -1.96 11.46 16.86
C LEU A 620 -1.31 10.58 17.93
N SER A 621 -0.62 11.21 18.87
CA SER A 621 0.02 10.51 20.00
C SER A 621 -0.98 10.19 21.13
N GLU A 622 -1.99 11.04 21.28
CA GLU A 622 -2.98 11.03 22.35
C GLU A 622 -3.90 9.80 22.30
N PHE A 623 -4.01 9.19 21.12
CA PHE A 623 -4.85 8.02 20.86
C PHE A 623 -4.05 6.82 20.36
N GLY A 624 -2.77 6.67 20.76
CA GLY A 624 -1.92 5.56 20.31
C GLY A 624 -2.54 4.17 20.47
N GLY A 625 -3.36 3.95 21.51
CA GLY A 625 -3.98 2.65 21.82
C GLY A 625 -5.37 2.39 21.26
N VAL A 626 -5.95 3.30 20.44
CA VAL A 626 -7.30 3.07 19.90
C VAL A 626 -7.28 2.07 18.75
N GLY A 627 -8.24 1.14 18.73
CA GLY A 627 -8.34 0.13 17.68
C GLY A 627 -8.67 0.73 16.32
N ALA A 628 -8.19 0.10 15.23
CA ALA A 628 -8.52 0.50 13.87
C ALA A 628 -10.05 0.60 13.67
N GLY A 629 -10.51 1.58 12.90
CA GLY A 629 -11.93 1.84 12.70
C GLY A 629 -12.60 2.70 13.79
N THR A 630 -11.91 2.95 14.92
CA THR A 630 -12.39 3.89 15.95
C THR A 630 -12.49 5.30 15.36
N VAL A 631 -13.62 5.96 15.59
CA VAL A 631 -13.84 7.34 15.16
C VAL A 631 -13.50 8.28 16.32
N VAL A 632 -12.64 9.25 16.05
CA VAL A 632 -12.20 10.27 17.00
C VAL A 632 -12.53 11.66 16.46
N GLU A 633 -12.80 12.58 17.37
CA GLU A 633 -12.89 14.00 17.10
C GLU A 633 -11.48 14.59 17.19
N VAL A 634 -11.09 15.36 16.17
CA VAL A 634 -9.77 15.97 16.07
C VAL A 634 -9.90 17.45 15.82
N SER A 635 -8.94 18.21 16.34
CA SER A 635 -8.82 19.64 16.14
C SER A 635 -7.63 19.89 15.21
N CYS A 636 -7.89 20.35 13.99
CA CYS A 636 -6.86 20.65 13.01
C CYS A 636 -6.19 22.00 13.37
N LEU A 637 -4.89 21.97 13.63
CA LEU A 637 -4.13 23.09 14.16
C LEU A 637 -3.36 23.84 13.08
N ALA A 638 -2.75 23.15 12.13
CA ALA A 638 -2.03 23.77 11.04
C ALA A 638 -1.94 22.83 9.85
N ALA A 639 -1.88 23.39 8.65
CA ALA A 639 -1.53 22.64 7.45
C ALA A 639 -0.49 23.39 6.64
N ASP A 640 0.40 22.62 6.04
CA ASP A 640 1.45 23.12 5.18
C ASP A 640 1.39 22.37 3.84
N ALA A 641 0.92 23.03 2.79
CA ALA A 641 0.85 22.43 1.47
C ALA A 641 2.22 22.29 0.76
N LEU A 642 3.25 23.02 1.20
CA LEU A 642 4.62 22.85 0.70
C LEU A 642 5.20 21.54 1.23
N GLU A 643 4.99 21.22 2.50
CA GLU A 643 5.41 19.96 3.13
C GLU A 643 4.38 18.82 3.00
N ILE A 644 3.16 19.14 2.56
CA ILE A 644 2.01 18.24 2.48
C ILE A 644 1.73 17.58 3.85
N SER A 645 1.67 18.42 4.88
CA SER A 645 1.50 18.00 6.27
C SER A 645 0.28 18.63 6.93
N LEU A 646 -0.32 17.90 7.88
CA LEU A 646 -1.41 18.35 8.74
C LEU A 646 -1.01 18.11 10.20
N ALA A 647 -0.93 19.19 10.98
CA ALA A 647 -0.85 19.14 12.43
C ALA A 647 -2.26 19.15 13.01
N ALA A 648 -2.58 18.16 13.83
CA ALA A 648 -3.86 18.04 14.51
C ALA A 648 -3.67 17.53 15.94
N ARG A 649 -4.65 17.78 16.79
CA ARG A 649 -4.71 17.31 18.18
C ARG A 649 -5.97 16.48 18.40
N GLY A 650 -5.84 15.40 19.16
CA GLY A 650 -6.99 14.59 19.57
C GLY A 650 -7.89 15.35 20.56
N VAL A 651 -9.21 15.33 20.34
CA VAL A 651 -10.19 15.97 21.24
C VAL A 651 -10.86 14.91 22.12
N ARG A 652 -11.55 13.96 21.51
CA ARG A 652 -12.23 12.84 22.22
C ARG A 652 -12.50 11.68 21.27
N VAL A 653 -12.75 10.50 21.83
CA VAL A 653 -13.26 9.35 21.06
C VAL A 653 -14.77 9.51 20.88
N LEU A 654 -15.26 9.40 19.64
CA LEU A 654 -16.68 9.59 19.31
C LEU A 654 -17.47 8.29 19.39
N ASN A 655 -16.89 7.20 18.88
CA ASN A 655 -17.46 5.87 18.96
C ASN A 655 -16.36 4.89 19.36
N GLU A 656 -16.37 4.40 20.60
CA GLU A 656 -15.66 3.17 20.94
C GLU A 656 -16.36 2.02 20.21
N ARG A 657 -15.82 1.60 19.06
CA ARG A 657 -16.06 0.22 18.62
C ARG A 657 -15.30 -0.68 19.60
N SER A 658 -15.98 -1.05 20.67
CA SER A 658 -15.62 -2.21 21.48
C SER A 658 -15.66 -3.42 20.54
N ILE A 659 -14.51 -4.04 20.26
CA ILE A 659 -14.48 -5.32 19.56
C ILE A 659 -15.23 -6.33 20.45
N ASP A 660 -16.26 -6.97 19.91
CA ASP A 660 -17.04 -7.94 20.67
C ASP A 660 -16.16 -9.14 21.03
N LYS A 661 -16.16 -9.51 22.32
CA LYS A 661 -15.31 -10.57 22.87
C LYS A 661 -16.11 -11.85 23.11
N TYR A 662 -15.53 -12.97 22.72
CA TYR A 662 -16.07 -14.31 22.88
C TYR A 662 -14.97 -15.25 23.39
N ALA A 663 -15.34 -16.37 24.00
CA ALA A 663 -14.37 -17.37 24.43
C ALA A 663 -14.97 -18.78 24.52
N VAL A 664 -14.10 -19.78 24.57
CA VAL A 664 -14.43 -21.15 25.00
C VAL A 664 -13.76 -21.44 26.33
N LEU A 665 -14.52 -21.97 27.30
CA LEU A 665 -14.04 -22.32 28.63
C LEU A 665 -14.03 -23.85 28.80
N GLY A 666 -13.00 -24.38 29.46
CA GLY A 666 -12.90 -25.80 29.82
C GLY A 666 -11.57 -26.14 30.48
N GLN A 667 -11.40 -27.40 30.87
CA GLN A 667 -10.12 -27.87 31.43
C GLN A 667 -9.93 -29.37 31.16
N PRO A 668 -8.93 -29.78 30.35
CA PRO A 668 -7.98 -28.95 29.60
C PRO A 668 -8.63 -28.27 28.37
N ILE A 669 -8.14 -27.08 27.98
CA ILE A 669 -8.71 -26.30 26.86
C ILE A 669 -7.75 -26.11 25.66
N SER A 670 -6.46 -26.39 25.84
CA SER A 670 -5.39 -26.10 24.86
C SER A 670 -5.60 -26.71 23.48
N HIS A 671 -6.32 -27.83 23.39
CA HIS A 671 -6.61 -28.54 22.14
C HIS A 671 -7.89 -28.05 21.43
N SER A 672 -8.58 -27.04 21.96
CA SER A 672 -9.82 -26.54 21.36
C SER A 672 -9.58 -25.86 20.03
N ARG A 673 -10.32 -26.29 19.00
CA ARG A 673 -10.29 -25.66 17.66
C ARG A 673 -11.28 -24.51 17.52
N SER A 674 -12.12 -24.25 18.52
CA SER A 674 -13.13 -23.19 18.48
C SER A 674 -12.55 -21.80 18.17
N PRO A 675 -11.39 -21.37 18.69
CA PRO A 675 -10.81 -20.07 18.32
C PRO A 675 -10.58 -19.91 16.82
N MET A 676 -10.03 -20.93 16.16
CA MET A 676 -9.79 -20.89 14.72
C MET A 676 -11.10 -20.98 13.92
N ILE A 677 -12.05 -21.81 14.37
CA ILE A 677 -13.38 -21.94 13.73
C ILE A 677 -14.13 -20.60 13.77
N HIS A 678 -14.24 -19.98 14.94
CA HIS A 678 -14.95 -18.71 15.09
C HIS A 678 -14.23 -17.53 14.43
N ALA A 679 -12.88 -17.52 14.40
CA ALA A 679 -12.12 -16.57 13.61
C ALA A 679 -12.40 -16.73 12.10
N SER A 680 -12.48 -17.97 11.61
CA SER A 680 -12.82 -18.25 10.21
C SER A 680 -14.26 -17.83 9.86
N PHE A 681 -15.22 -18.01 10.77
CA PHE A 681 -16.58 -17.52 10.60
C PHE A 681 -16.67 -15.99 10.59
N ALA A 682 -15.93 -15.31 11.46
CA ALA A 682 -15.85 -13.85 11.48
C ALA A 682 -15.25 -13.30 10.17
N GLU A 683 -14.16 -13.91 9.68
CA GLU A 683 -13.56 -13.59 8.38
C GLU A 683 -14.54 -13.80 7.23
N GLN A 684 -15.25 -14.95 7.22
CA GLN A 684 -16.24 -15.28 6.20
C GLN A 684 -17.40 -14.27 6.14
N LEU A 685 -17.85 -13.76 7.29
CA LEU A 685 -19.02 -12.89 7.39
C LEU A 685 -18.68 -11.39 7.38
N GLY A 686 -17.38 -11.03 7.31
CA GLY A 686 -16.90 -9.66 7.35
C GLY A 686 -17.09 -8.98 8.72
N GLU A 687 -17.08 -9.76 9.80
CA GLU A 687 -17.31 -9.30 11.17
C GLU A 687 -16.00 -9.25 11.96
N GLU A 688 -15.86 -8.25 12.83
CA GLU A 688 -14.69 -8.10 13.72
C GLU A 688 -15.06 -8.53 15.14
N LEU A 689 -14.42 -9.59 15.64
CA LEU A 689 -14.55 -10.10 17.00
C LEU A 689 -13.25 -10.75 17.48
N THR A 690 -13.08 -10.91 18.78
CA THR A 690 -12.05 -11.78 19.35
C THR A 690 -12.68 -13.06 19.90
N TYR A 691 -12.02 -14.20 19.68
CA TYR A 691 -12.40 -15.48 20.26
C TYR A 691 -11.18 -16.17 20.83
N GLU A 692 -11.20 -16.49 22.12
CA GLU A 692 -10.06 -17.12 22.81
C GLU A 692 -10.43 -18.39 23.58
N ALA A 693 -9.43 -19.15 24.01
CA ALA A 693 -9.58 -20.34 24.83
C ALA A 693 -9.11 -20.05 26.26
N LEU A 694 -10.00 -20.23 27.24
CA LEU A 694 -9.74 -19.94 28.65
C LEU A 694 -9.79 -21.23 29.47
N GLU A 695 -8.72 -21.51 30.22
CA GLU A 695 -8.68 -22.68 31.08
C GLU A 695 -9.40 -22.39 32.39
N VAL A 696 -10.49 -23.11 32.67
CA VAL A 696 -11.39 -22.87 33.80
C VAL A 696 -11.88 -24.19 34.38
N SER A 697 -11.70 -24.38 35.69
CA SER A 697 -12.22 -25.55 36.42
C SER A 697 -13.72 -25.37 36.74
N ALA A 698 -14.40 -26.46 37.11
CA ALA A 698 -15.82 -26.39 37.49
C ALA A 698 -16.03 -25.47 38.70
N GLU A 699 -15.16 -25.53 39.71
CA GLU A 699 -15.24 -24.75 40.94
C GLU A 699 -15.05 -23.24 40.69
N ALA A 700 -14.27 -22.88 39.67
CA ALA A 700 -13.98 -21.49 39.31
C ALA A 700 -14.99 -20.89 38.31
N LEU A 701 -15.97 -21.68 37.84
CA LEU A 701 -16.81 -21.29 36.72
C LEU A 701 -17.66 -20.03 37.00
N LEU A 702 -18.40 -19.98 38.11
CA LEU A 702 -19.26 -18.82 38.41
C LEU A 702 -18.47 -17.51 38.61
N PRO A 703 -17.38 -17.47 39.40
CA PRO A 703 -16.52 -16.28 39.48
C PRO A 703 -16.01 -15.82 38.12
N GLU A 704 -15.62 -16.74 37.25
CA GLU A 704 -15.07 -16.43 35.94
C GLU A 704 -16.14 -15.93 34.96
N LEU A 705 -17.35 -16.51 34.97
CA LEU A 705 -18.49 -16.01 34.20
C LEU A 705 -18.85 -14.57 34.58
N ASN A 706 -18.80 -14.24 35.87
CA ASN A 706 -19.03 -12.87 36.35
C ASN A 706 -17.91 -11.91 35.91
N ARG A 707 -16.65 -12.34 35.97
CA ARG A 707 -15.50 -11.56 35.50
C ARG A 707 -15.59 -11.27 34.00
N LEU A 708 -15.86 -12.29 33.18
CA LEU A 708 -15.97 -12.15 31.73
C LEU A 708 -17.17 -11.28 31.34
N LYS A 709 -18.27 -11.37 32.07
CA LYS A 709 -19.41 -10.48 31.88
C LYS A 709 -19.03 -9.00 32.10
N ALA A 710 -18.32 -8.71 33.19
CA ALA A 710 -17.83 -7.36 33.51
C ALA A 710 -16.82 -6.83 32.47
N LEU A 711 -16.06 -7.72 31.82
CA LEU A 711 -15.12 -7.37 30.74
C LEU A 711 -15.79 -7.20 29.36
N GLY A 712 -17.12 -7.32 29.28
CA GLY A 712 -17.90 -7.06 28.08
C GLY A 712 -18.01 -8.25 27.11
N TYR A 713 -17.74 -9.48 27.56
CA TYR A 713 -17.90 -10.66 26.70
C TYR A 713 -19.37 -10.86 26.32
N LYS A 714 -19.61 -11.09 25.03
CA LYS A 714 -20.95 -11.16 24.44
C LYS A 714 -21.49 -12.60 24.36
N GLY A 715 -20.61 -13.60 24.37
CA GLY A 715 -20.99 -15.00 24.33
C GLY A 715 -19.83 -15.93 24.67
N LEU A 716 -20.15 -17.10 25.23
CA LEU A 716 -19.16 -18.06 25.69
C LEU A 716 -19.57 -19.48 25.27
N ASN A 717 -18.64 -20.29 24.80
CA ASN A 717 -18.83 -21.74 24.73
C ASN A 717 -18.24 -22.44 25.95
N LEU A 718 -18.84 -23.56 26.34
CA LEU A 718 -18.38 -24.39 27.44
C LEU A 718 -18.09 -25.79 26.92
N THR A 719 -16.92 -26.33 27.25
CA THR A 719 -16.54 -27.71 26.93
C THR A 719 -16.29 -28.53 28.19
N VAL A 720 -15.91 -29.81 28.04
CA VAL A 720 -15.66 -30.73 29.16
C VAL A 720 -14.70 -30.10 30.17
N PRO A 721 -14.96 -30.20 31.50
CA PRO A 721 -16.10 -30.87 32.16
C PRO A 721 -17.29 -29.92 32.51
N LEU A 722 -17.34 -28.71 31.98
CA LEU A 722 -18.15 -27.61 32.53
C LEU A 722 -19.65 -27.67 32.20
N LYS A 723 -20.06 -28.45 31.20
CA LYS A 723 -21.43 -28.38 30.62
C LYS A 723 -22.56 -28.71 31.60
N GLU A 724 -22.38 -29.74 32.44
CA GLU A 724 -23.37 -30.13 33.46
C GLU A 724 -23.39 -29.13 34.63
N HIS A 725 -22.21 -28.64 35.04
CA HIS A 725 -22.08 -27.66 36.11
C HIS A 725 -22.73 -26.31 35.72
N ALA A 726 -22.54 -25.87 34.48
CA ALA A 726 -23.16 -24.67 33.94
C ALA A 726 -24.69 -24.74 33.90
N TYR A 727 -25.26 -25.94 33.68
CA TYR A 727 -26.70 -26.14 33.75
C TYR A 727 -27.22 -25.97 35.19
N GLN A 728 -26.52 -26.52 36.19
CA GLN A 728 -26.88 -26.32 37.61
C GLN A 728 -26.77 -24.85 38.01
N LEU A 729 -25.68 -24.18 37.61
CA LEU A 729 -25.53 -22.74 37.83
C LEU A 729 -26.65 -21.93 37.20
N ALA A 730 -27.09 -22.28 35.98
CA ALA A 730 -28.21 -21.60 35.34
C ALA A 730 -29.52 -21.74 36.15
N LEU A 731 -29.76 -22.89 36.79
CA LEU A 731 -30.90 -23.08 37.68
C LEU A 731 -30.76 -22.27 38.98
N GLU A 732 -29.59 -22.31 39.62
CA GLU A 732 -29.30 -21.60 40.87
C GLU A 732 -29.36 -20.07 40.70
N GLN A 733 -28.84 -19.56 39.58
CA GLN A 733 -28.80 -18.12 39.26
C GLN A 733 -30.08 -17.63 38.57
N GLY A 734 -31.03 -18.52 38.26
CA GLY A 734 -32.28 -18.16 37.58
C GLY A 734 -32.11 -17.72 36.11
N TRP A 735 -31.06 -18.18 35.43
CA TRP A 735 -30.77 -17.84 34.04
C TRP A 735 -31.80 -18.46 33.07
N PRO A 736 -32.20 -17.75 31.99
CA PRO A 736 -33.06 -18.30 30.96
C PRO A 736 -32.43 -19.54 30.30
N LEU A 737 -33.13 -20.67 30.34
CA LEU A 737 -32.71 -21.93 29.72
C LEU A 737 -33.63 -22.28 28.54
N THR A 738 -33.03 -22.56 27.37
CA THR A 738 -33.75 -23.05 26.18
C THR A 738 -34.32 -24.46 26.41
N GLY A 739 -35.31 -24.85 25.60
CA GLY A 739 -35.91 -26.19 25.65
C GLY A 739 -34.86 -27.29 25.44
N ARG A 740 -33.95 -27.09 24.48
CA ARG A 740 -32.85 -28.02 24.18
C ARG A 740 -31.84 -28.13 25.33
N ALA A 741 -31.51 -27.03 26.01
CA ALA A 741 -30.64 -27.08 27.21
C ALA A 741 -31.30 -27.81 28.39
N ARG A 742 -32.61 -27.61 28.62
CA ARG A 742 -33.36 -28.33 29.67
C ARG A 742 -33.45 -29.83 29.40
N ALA A 743 -33.73 -30.22 28.16
CA ALA A 743 -33.78 -31.62 27.76
C ALA A 743 -32.41 -32.31 27.91
N ALA A 744 -31.33 -31.61 27.56
CA ALA A 744 -29.96 -32.10 27.68
C ALA A 744 -29.44 -32.15 29.12
N GLN A 745 -29.99 -31.32 30.03
CA GLN A 745 -29.43 -31.02 31.35
C GLN A 745 -27.94 -30.61 31.30
N ALA A 746 -27.57 -29.93 30.21
CA ALA A 746 -26.20 -29.52 29.92
C ALA A 746 -26.22 -28.24 29.08
N VAL A 747 -25.27 -27.33 29.34
CA VAL A 747 -25.13 -26.04 28.65
C VAL A 747 -23.75 -25.97 28.00
N ASN A 748 -23.69 -25.78 26.67
CA ASN A 748 -22.44 -25.60 25.93
C ASN A 748 -22.29 -24.18 25.33
N THR A 749 -23.34 -23.37 25.39
CA THR A 749 -23.40 -22.04 24.77
C THR A 749 -24.11 -21.08 25.72
N LEU A 750 -23.43 -19.99 26.08
CA LEU A 750 -23.97 -18.89 26.86
C LEU A 750 -24.00 -17.64 25.99
N ARG A 751 -25.06 -16.84 26.11
CA ARG A 751 -25.17 -15.51 25.51
C ARG A 751 -25.38 -14.48 26.62
N ALA A 752 -24.69 -13.35 26.52
CA ALA A 752 -24.80 -12.28 27.51
C ALA A 752 -26.18 -11.58 27.40
N GLU A 753 -26.90 -11.48 28.52
CA GLU A 753 -28.15 -10.70 28.66
C GLU A 753 -27.96 -9.43 29.50
N GLU A 754 -28.97 -8.59 29.70
CA GLU A 754 -28.84 -7.41 30.58
C GLU A 754 -28.44 -7.83 32.02
N GLU A 755 -29.06 -8.89 32.53
CA GLU A 755 -28.73 -9.52 33.81
C GLU A 755 -28.27 -10.96 33.58
N GLY A 756 -26.98 -11.23 33.81
CA GLY A 756 -26.41 -12.58 33.71
C GLY A 756 -26.27 -13.12 32.28
N TRP A 757 -26.67 -14.38 32.08
CA TRP A 757 -26.49 -15.13 30.84
C TRP A 757 -27.79 -15.85 30.45
N SER A 758 -28.05 -16.00 29.15
CA SER A 758 -28.97 -17.00 28.64
C SER A 758 -28.20 -18.26 28.25
N ALA A 759 -28.77 -19.42 28.60
CA ALA A 759 -28.09 -20.69 28.58
C ALA A 759 -28.71 -21.66 27.58
N ASP A 760 -27.86 -22.22 26.74
CA ASP A 760 -28.26 -22.99 25.57
C ASP A 760 -27.36 -24.21 25.31
N ASN A 761 -27.87 -25.15 24.52
CA ASN A 761 -27.15 -26.34 24.08
C ASN A 761 -27.24 -26.51 22.55
N THR A 762 -26.12 -26.32 21.86
CA THR A 762 -26.00 -26.40 20.40
C THR A 762 -25.39 -27.71 19.91
N ASP A 763 -24.91 -28.58 20.81
CA ASP A 763 -24.25 -29.87 20.45
C ASP A 763 -25.19 -30.73 19.59
N GLY A 764 -26.45 -30.87 20.02
CA GLY A 764 -27.41 -31.77 19.38
C GLY A 764 -27.82 -31.32 17.97
N LEU A 765 -27.99 -30.01 17.74
CA LEU A 765 -28.20 -29.50 16.38
C LEU A 765 -26.95 -29.64 15.52
N GLY A 766 -25.77 -29.50 16.11
CA GLY A 766 -24.51 -29.74 15.43
C GLY A 766 -24.44 -31.16 14.88
N LEU A 767 -24.77 -32.16 15.71
CA LEU A 767 -24.79 -33.56 15.29
C LEU A 767 -25.83 -33.81 14.21
N VAL A 768 -27.08 -33.37 14.41
CA VAL A 768 -28.17 -33.58 13.45
C VAL A 768 -27.79 -33.09 12.06
N ARG A 769 -27.28 -31.86 11.95
CA ARG A 769 -26.87 -31.29 10.65
C ARG A 769 -25.71 -32.05 10.01
N ASP A 770 -24.76 -32.50 10.81
CA ASP A 770 -23.64 -33.29 10.33
C ASP A 770 -24.10 -34.65 9.75
N LEU A 771 -25.05 -35.29 10.44
CA LEU A 771 -25.66 -36.54 9.99
C LEU A 771 -26.53 -36.34 8.73
N GLU A 772 -27.33 -35.28 8.68
CA GLU A 772 -28.17 -34.95 7.51
C GLU A 772 -27.34 -34.62 6.27
N ARG A 773 -26.14 -34.04 6.44
CA ARG A 773 -25.19 -33.82 5.34
C ARG A 773 -24.69 -35.14 4.75
N ALA A 774 -24.52 -36.16 5.59
CA ALA A 774 -23.95 -37.44 5.20
C ALA A 774 -24.97 -38.48 4.71
N LEU A 775 -26.22 -38.40 5.17
CA LEU A 775 -27.26 -39.39 4.87
C LEU A 775 -28.19 -38.91 3.74
N ALA A 776 -28.19 -39.62 2.62
CA ALA A 776 -29.16 -39.42 1.55
C ALA A 776 -30.59 -39.68 2.09
N GLY A 777 -31.43 -38.64 2.08
CA GLY A 777 -32.80 -38.71 2.60
C GLY A 777 -32.96 -38.40 4.10
N GLY A 778 -31.94 -37.85 4.78
CA GLY A 778 -32.05 -37.25 6.12
C GLY A 778 -32.20 -38.26 7.28
N LEU A 779 -32.77 -37.84 8.41
CA LEU A 779 -32.95 -38.68 9.61
C LEU A 779 -34.36 -39.26 9.79
N GLN A 780 -35.33 -38.77 9.03
CA GLN A 780 -36.74 -39.16 9.13
C GLN A 780 -36.91 -40.68 8.98
N GLY A 781 -37.61 -41.30 9.94
CA GLY A 781 -37.94 -42.73 9.90
C GLY A 781 -36.85 -43.67 10.41
N ARG A 782 -35.62 -43.19 10.63
CA ARG A 782 -34.46 -44.02 11.01
C ARG A 782 -34.43 -44.32 12.50
N SER A 783 -33.77 -45.40 12.88
CA SER A 783 -33.44 -45.74 14.28
C SER A 783 -31.94 -45.57 14.54
N VAL A 784 -31.56 -45.22 15.76
CA VAL A 784 -30.18 -44.90 16.14
C VAL A 784 -29.71 -45.77 17.31
N LEU A 785 -28.51 -46.35 17.20
CA LEU A 785 -27.78 -46.92 18.33
C LEU A 785 -26.84 -45.85 18.88
N LEU A 786 -27.12 -45.33 20.06
CA LEU A 786 -26.31 -44.32 20.75
C LEU A 786 -25.53 -44.98 21.88
N ILE A 787 -24.20 -44.91 21.81
CA ILE A 787 -23.30 -45.62 22.73
C ILE A 787 -22.65 -44.59 23.65
N GLY A 788 -22.96 -44.67 24.94
CA GLY A 788 -22.51 -43.75 25.99
C GLY A 788 -23.66 -42.94 26.59
N ALA A 789 -23.51 -42.55 27.86
CA ALA A 789 -24.51 -41.81 28.64
C ALA A 789 -23.96 -40.50 29.26
N GLY A 790 -22.92 -39.92 28.64
CA GLY A 790 -22.30 -38.64 29.04
C GLY A 790 -23.08 -37.43 28.54
N GLY A 791 -22.62 -36.21 28.87
CA GLY A 791 -23.28 -34.96 28.49
C GLY A 791 -23.48 -34.80 26.96
N ALA A 792 -22.54 -35.26 26.14
CA ALA A 792 -22.69 -35.26 24.68
C ALA A 792 -23.82 -36.18 24.20
N ALA A 793 -23.91 -37.39 24.77
CA ALA A 793 -25.00 -38.33 24.46
C ALA A 793 -26.37 -37.78 24.90
N GLN A 794 -26.44 -37.17 26.08
CA GLN A 794 -27.68 -36.55 26.57
C GLN A 794 -28.13 -35.37 25.69
N GLY A 795 -27.18 -34.57 25.21
CA GLY A 795 -27.46 -33.39 24.39
C GLY A 795 -28.02 -33.68 23.00
N VAL A 796 -27.87 -34.90 22.49
CA VAL A 796 -28.26 -35.25 21.12
C VAL A 796 -29.57 -36.03 21.03
N ILE A 797 -30.01 -36.70 22.11
CA ILE A 797 -31.23 -37.54 22.10
C ILE A 797 -32.46 -36.74 21.68
N GLY A 798 -32.70 -35.58 22.31
CA GLY A 798 -33.84 -34.71 21.98
C GLY A 798 -33.83 -34.27 20.50
N PRO A 799 -32.76 -33.60 20.02
CA PRO A 799 -32.65 -33.17 18.63
C PRO A 799 -32.76 -34.30 17.60
N LEU A 800 -32.22 -35.49 17.88
CA LEU A 800 -32.40 -36.67 17.01
C LEU A 800 -33.89 -37.05 16.90
N LEU A 801 -34.60 -37.12 18.03
CA LEU A 801 -36.04 -37.43 18.05
C LEU A 801 -36.89 -36.36 17.36
N GLU A 802 -36.52 -35.08 17.48
CA GLU A 802 -37.17 -33.95 16.79
C GLU A 802 -36.95 -34.00 15.27
N SER A 803 -35.82 -34.55 14.82
CA SER A 803 -35.46 -34.72 13.40
C SER A 803 -36.11 -35.94 12.74
N GLY A 804 -37.09 -36.55 13.40
CA GLY A 804 -37.87 -37.65 12.86
C GLY A 804 -37.30 -39.06 13.07
N VAL A 805 -36.27 -39.22 13.91
CA VAL A 805 -35.78 -40.54 14.34
C VAL A 805 -36.90 -41.28 15.09
N THR A 806 -37.20 -42.50 14.67
CA THR A 806 -38.32 -43.29 15.22
C THR A 806 -37.99 -43.87 16.59
N SER A 807 -36.77 -44.37 16.77
CA SER A 807 -36.29 -44.92 18.04
C SER A 807 -34.78 -44.77 18.25
N ILE A 808 -34.37 -44.67 19.52
CA ILE A 808 -32.98 -44.61 19.96
C ILE A 808 -32.73 -45.73 20.96
N LEU A 809 -31.75 -46.59 20.65
CA LEU A 809 -31.23 -47.61 21.56
C LEU A 809 -30.00 -47.03 22.27
N LEU A 810 -30.13 -46.72 23.56
CA LEU A 810 -29.09 -46.11 24.37
C LEU A 810 -28.31 -47.18 25.13
N ALA A 811 -27.07 -47.44 24.71
CA ALA A 811 -26.20 -48.43 25.33
C ALA A 811 -25.17 -47.76 26.24
N ASN A 812 -25.01 -48.23 27.48
CA ASN A 812 -23.99 -47.69 28.39
C ASN A 812 -23.41 -48.74 29.33
N ARG A 813 -22.17 -48.52 29.81
CA ARG A 813 -21.48 -49.41 30.76
C ARG A 813 -22.24 -49.55 32.08
N THR A 814 -22.80 -48.45 32.57
CA THR A 814 -23.69 -48.40 33.74
C THR A 814 -25.12 -48.30 33.26
N LEU A 815 -25.89 -49.38 33.34
CA LEU A 815 -27.26 -49.46 32.83
C LEU A 815 -28.15 -48.41 33.51
N GLU A 816 -28.04 -48.25 34.82
CA GLU A 816 -28.85 -47.32 35.63
C GLU A 816 -28.65 -45.85 35.19
N ARG A 817 -27.51 -45.53 34.55
CA ARG A 817 -27.28 -44.19 33.98
C ARG A 817 -28.01 -44.02 32.65
N ALA A 818 -28.07 -45.06 31.82
CA ALA A 818 -28.83 -45.02 30.57
C ALA A 818 -30.34 -45.03 30.84
N GLU A 819 -30.83 -45.83 31.80
CA GLU A 819 -32.24 -45.86 32.21
C GLU A 819 -32.72 -44.49 32.67
N ARG A 820 -31.99 -43.84 33.60
CA ARG A 820 -32.31 -42.48 34.04
C ARG A 820 -32.37 -41.45 32.91
N ILE A 821 -31.59 -41.65 31.85
CA ILE A 821 -31.62 -40.77 30.68
C ILE A 821 -32.84 -41.08 29.81
N ALA A 822 -33.13 -42.37 29.57
CA ALA A 822 -34.26 -42.85 28.79
C ALA A 822 -35.61 -42.50 29.42
N ASP A 823 -35.73 -42.55 30.75
CA ASP A 823 -36.93 -42.19 31.52
C ASP A 823 -37.38 -40.73 31.31
N ARG A 824 -36.49 -39.87 30.79
CA ARG A 824 -36.82 -38.48 30.43
C ARG A 824 -37.55 -38.36 29.10
N PHE A 825 -37.61 -39.44 28.32
CA PHE A 825 -38.22 -39.50 26.99
C PHE A 825 -39.30 -40.58 26.95
N GLU A 826 -40.07 -40.64 25.87
CA GLU A 826 -41.09 -41.67 25.70
C GLU A 826 -40.44 -43.07 25.67
N PRO A 827 -40.86 -44.03 26.52
CA PRO A 827 -40.26 -45.37 26.58
C PRO A 827 -40.38 -46.16 25.26
N SER A 828 -41.35 -45.81 24.41
CA SER A 828 -41.52 -46.37 23.06
C SER A 828 -40.48 -45.85 22.05
N ARG A 829 -39.81 -44.73 22.36
CA ARG A 829 -38.85 -44.05 21.47
C ARG A 829 -37.41 -44.11 21.97
N VAL A 830 -37.16 -44.24 23.28
CA VAL A 830 -35.81 -44.39 23.82
C VAL A 830 -35.74 -45.61 24.74
N ARG A 831 -34.92 -46.60 24.38
CA ARG A 831 -34.72 -47.84 25.16
C ARG A 831 -33.29 -47.90 25.67
N ALA A 832 -33.11 -48.03 26.98
CA ALA A 832 -31.80 -48.23 27.59
C ALA A 832 -31.40 -49.70 27.58
N VAL A 833 -30.12 -49.99 27.33
CA VAL A 833 -29.53 -51.34 27.40
C VAL A 833 -28.13 -51.31 28.01
N ALA A 834 -27.74 -52.41 28.65
CA ALA A 834 -26.38 -52.58 29.14
C ALA A 834 -25.41 -52.72 27.95
N LEU A 835 -24.21 -52.17 28.05
CA LEU A 835 -23.19 -52.25 26.99
C LEU A 835 -22.87 -53.69 26.59
N SER A 836 -22.93 -54.63 27.54
CA SER A 836 -22.73 -56.07 27.30
C SER A 836 -23.74 -56.67 26.32
N SER A 837 -24.94 -56.09 26.19
CA SER A 837 -25.96 -56.53 25.24
C SER A 837 -25.51 -56.33 23.78
N LEU A 838 -24.51 -55.47 23.54
CA LEU A 838 -23.93 -55.28 22.21
C LEU A 838 -23.05 -56.47 21.77
N LEU A 839 -22.79 -57.45 22.64
CA LEU A 839 -22.05 -58.68 22.31
C LEU A 839 -22.92 -59.76 21.67
N GLU A 840 -24.25 -59.57 21.68
CA GLU A 840 -25.22 -60.53 21.14
C GLU A 840 -25.27 -60.48 19.61
N ASP A 841 -25.38 -61.64 18.97
CA ASP A 841 -25.69 -61.74 17.55
C ASP A 841 -27.20 -61.62 17.32
N LYS A 842 -27.63 -60.51 16.73
CA LYS A 842 -29.05 -60.25 16.39
C LYS A 842 -29.37 -60.44 14.90
N THR A 843 -28.49 -61.10 14.14
CA THR A 843 -28.73 -61.33 12.70
C THR A 843 -29.79 -62.40 12.41
N ALA A 844 -30.11 -63.26 13.38
CA ALA A 844 -31.03 -64.39 13.24
C ALA A 844 -32.42 -64.18 13.86
N GLU A 845 -32.62 -63.15 14.70
CA GLU A 845 -33.89 -62.83 15.36
C GLU A 845 -34.49 -61.56 14.72
N GLY A 846 -35.83 -61.48 14.61
CA GLY A 846 -36.55 -60.41 13.91
C GLY A 846 -36.45 -58.98 14.49
N ASP A 847 -35.41 -58.67 15.28
CA ASP A 847 -35.11 -57.35 15.87
C ASP A 847 -33.68 -56.89 15.47
N PRO A 848 -33.46 -56.41 14.23
CA PRO A 848 -32.13 -56.04 13.73
C PRO A 848 -31.57 -54.79 14.44
N TRP A 849 -30.24 -54.69 14.50
CA TRP A 849 -29.55 -53.51 15.04
C TRP A 849 -29.93 -52.23 14.29
N PRO A 850 -30.02 -51.06 14.98
CA PRO A 850 -30.15 -49.77 14.32
C PRO A 850 -29.03 -49.53 13.32
N ARG A 851 -29.36 -48.98 12.15
CA ARG A 851 -28.42 -48.80 11.04
C ARG A 851 -27.57 -47.53 11.15
N LEU A 852 -27.96 -46.60 12.01
CA LEU A 852 -27.14 -45.44 12.37
C LEU A 852 -26.51 -45.68 13.74
N VAL A 853 -25.18 -45.78 13.79
CA VAL A 853 -24.44 -46.07 15.02
C VAL A 853 -23.64 -44.85 15.42
N VAL A 854 -23.89 -44.31 16.61
CA VAL A 854 -23.24 -43.10 17.13
C VAL A 854 -22.52 -43.45 18.43
N ASN A 855 -21.20 -43.33 18.43
CA ASN A 855 -20.38 -43.48 19.63
C ASN A 855 -20.15 -42.11 20.27
N ALA A 856 -20.69 -41.95 21.47
CA ALA A 856 -20.54 -40.78 22.33
C ALA A 856 -19.82 -41.14 23.65
N SER A 857 -19.16 -42.31 23.71
CA SER A 857 -18.50 -42.80 24.90
C SER A 857 -17.09 -42.22 25.06
N SER A 858 -16.64 -42.09 26.31
CA SER A 858 -15.27 -41.65 26.61
C SER A 858 -14.21 -42.72 26.32
N ALA A 859 -14.58 -43.93 25.88
CA ALA A 859 -13.62 -44.99 25.55
C ALA A 859 -12.73 -44.60 24.35
N SER A 860 -13.28 -43.82 23.39
CA SER A 860 -12.52 -43.28 22.26
C SER A 860 -11.41 -42.31 22.68
N LEU A 861 -11.54 -41.62 23.84
CA LEU A 861 -10.47 -40.78 24.39
C LEU A 861 -9.28 -41.60 24.90
N GLN A 862 -9.50 -42.87 25.23
CA GLN A 862 -8.48 -43.80 25.72
C GLN A 862 -7.88 -44.67 24.59
N GLY A 863 -8.34 -44.47 23.34
CA GLY A 863 -7.89 -45.23 22.18
C GLY A 863 -8.38 -46.68 22.16
N GLU A 864 -9.40 -47.02 22.95
CA GLU A 864 -9.90 -48.39 23.08
C GLU A 864 -10.97 -48.71 22.02
N ALA A 865 -10.93 -49.94 21.49
CA ALA A 865 -12.00 -50.48 20.66
C ALA A 865 -13.23 -50.82 21.51
N LEU A 866 -14.42 -50.81 20.89
CA LEU A 866 -15.66 -51.15 21.58
C LEU A 866 -15.84 -52.67 21.63
N ALA A 867 -16.11 -53.23 22.81
CA ALA A 867 -16.53 -54.62 22.93
C ALA A 867 -17.97 -54.78 22.38
N ALA A 868 -18.09 -55.10 21.08
CA ALA A 868 -19.34 -55.19 20.34
C ALA A 868 -19.27 -56.30 19.27
N HIS A 869 -20.41 -56.95 19.01
CA HIS A 869 -20.53 -57.99 18.00
C HIS A 869 -20.41 -57.40 16.57
N PRO A 870 -19.69 -58.05 15.63
CA PRO A 870 -19.51 -57.57 14.26
C PRO A 870 -20.80 -57.23 13.51
N SER A 871 -21.91 -57.89 13.85
CA SER A 871 -23.22 -57.66 13.21
C SER A 871 -23.69 -56.21 13.29
N ILE A 872 -23.30 -55.47 14.33
CA ILE A 872 -23.66 -54.05 14.52
C ILE A 872 -23.15 -53.19 13.36
N PHE A 873 -21.96 -53.49 12.83
CA PHE A 873 -21.30 -52.70 11.79
C PHE A 873 -21.61 -53.20 10.38
N SER A 874 -21.77 -54.51 10.21
CA SER A 874 -21.98 -55.16 8.90
C SER A 874 -23.18 -54.65 8.10
N HIS A 875 -24.20 -54.08 8.77
CA HIS A 875 -25.43 -53.56 8.15
C HIS A 875 -25.66 -52.07 8.41
N ALA A 876 -24.68 -51.39 9.03
CA ALA A 876 -24.75 -49.97 9.33
C ALA A 876 -24.71 -49.13 8.05
N GLU A 877 -25.64 -48.18 7.93
CA GLU A 877 -25.66 -47.16 6.88
C GLU A 877 -24.59 -46.09 7.15
N LEU A 878 -24.41 -45.73 8.42
CA LEU A 878 -23.42 -44.76 8.87
C LEU A 878 -22.98 -45.06 10.30
N VAL A 879 -21.67 -44.97 10.54
CA VAL A 879 -21.06 -45.06 11.87
C VAL A 879 -20.36 -43.75 12.18
N LEU A 880 -20.74 -43.08 13.27
CA LEU A 880 -20.14 -41.82 13.70
C LEU A 880 -19.45 -41.98 15.06
N ASP A 881 -18.21 -41.53 15.18
CA ASP A 881 -17.57 -41.28 16.47
C ASP A 881 -17.63 -39.78 16.77
N MET A 882 -18.15 -39.37 17.93
CA MET A 882 -18.17 -37.96 18.31
C MET A 882 -16.79 -37.39 18.63
N MET A 883 -15.78 -38.25 18.74
CA MET A 883 -14.39 -37.83 18.80
C MET A 883 -13.87 -37.53 17.40
N TYR A 884 -12.95 -36.56 17.30
CA TYR A 884 -12.26 -36.23 16.07
C TYR A 884 -10.75 -36.28 16.25
N GLY A 885 -10.03 -36.53 15.16
CA GLY A 885 -8.58 -36.60 15.17
C GLY A 885 -8.01 -36.63 13.75
N ALA A 886 -6.68 -36.56 13.65
CA ALA A 886 -5.98 -36.62 12.37
C ALA A 886 -6.13 -37.99 11.67
N LYS A 887 -6.28 -39.05 12.47
CA LYS A 887 -6.47 -40.43 12.00
C LYS A 887 -7.80 -40.98 12.51
N PRO A 888 -8.41 -41.94 11.80
CA PRO A 888 -9.61 -42.60 12.30
C PRO A 888 -9.39 -43.22 13.69
N SER A 889 -10.36 -43.05 14.60
CA SER A 889 -10.36 -43.63 15.95
C SER A 889 -10.36 -45.16 15.91
N ALA A 890 -9.97 -45.81 17.02
CA ALA A 890 -10.02 -47.27 17.15
C ALA A 890 -11.43 -47.84 16.90
N PHE A 891 -12.47 -47.11 17.31
CA PHE A 891 -13.86 -47.46 17.04
C PHE A 891 -14.20 -47.44 15.55
N MET A 892 -13.78 -46.39 14.82
CA MET A 892 -14.02 -46.31 13.37
C MET A 892 -13.21 -47.37 12.60
N GLN A 893 -11.96 -47.61 13.00
CA GLN A 893 -11.14 -48.67 12.39
C GLN A 893 -11.79 -50.05 12.60
N GLN A 894 -12.29 -50.31 13.80
CA GLN A 894 -13.06 -51.51 14.11
C GLN A 894 -14.31 -51.61 13.22
N ALA A 895 -15.09 -50.54 13.10
CA ALA A 895 -16.30 -50.54 12.28
C ALA A 895 -15.99 -50.85 10.80
N MET A 896 -14.96 -50.20 10.23
CA MET A 896 -14.51 -50.45 8.87
C MET A 896 -14.05 -51.91 8.67
N SER A 897 -13.29 -52.46 9.62
CA SER A 897 -12.84 -53.86 9.57
C SER A 897 -13.97 -54.90 9.62
N HIS A 898 -15.14 -54.50 10.13
CA HIS A 898 -16.34 -55.33 10.23
C HIS A 898 -17.43 -54.94 9.20
N GLY A 899 -17.07 -54.21 8.14
CA GLY A 899 -17.92 -54.01 6.96
C GLY A 899 -18.68 -52.68 6.90
N ALA A 900 -18.44 -51.73 7.81
CA ALA A 900 -19.02 -50.39 7.69
C ALA A 900 -18.40 -49.64 6.50
N THR A 901 -19.21 -49.25 5.53
CA THR A 901 -18.76 -48.57 4.31
C THR A 901 -18.71 -47.05 4.45
N HIS A 902 -19.35 -46.49 5.47
CA HIS A 902 -19.40 -45.05 5.70
C HIS A 902 -19.17 -44.72 7.18
N CYS A 903 -18.08 -44.03 7.47
CA CYS A 903 -17.72 -43.60 8.82
C CYS A 903 -17.41 -42.10 8.87
N LEU A 904 -17.85 -41.43 9.94
CA LEU A 904 -17.60 -40.02 10.21
C LEU A 904 -17.02 -39.85 11.62
N ASP A 905 -16.27 -38.77 11.78
CA ASP A 905 -15.76 -38.33 13.07
C ASP A 905 -16.48 -37.06 13.56
N GLY A 906 -16.19 -36.64 14.78
CA GLY A 906 -16.90 -35.54 15.43
C GLY A 906 -16.55 -34.14 14.93
N LEU A 907 -15.67 -33.99 13.93
CA LEU A 907 -15.23 -32.67 13.48
C LEU A 907 -16.36 -31.91 12.80
N GLY A 908 -17.19 -32.61 12.03
CA GLY A 908 -18.36 -32.02 11.39
C GLY A 908 -19.35 -31.49 12.43
N MET A 909 -19.71 -32.32 13.40
CA MET A 909 -20.48 -31.91 14.58
C MET A 909 -19.88 -30.69 15.29
N LEU A 910 -18.57 -30.61 15.48
CA LEU A 910 -17.88 -29.47 16.12
C LEU A 910 -18.07 -28.16 15.33
N VAL A 911 -17.93 -28.22 14.00
CA VAL A 911 -18.09 -27.03 13.14
C VAL A 911 -19.56 -26.62 13.06
N GLU A 912 -20.48 -27.58 12.96
CA GLU A 912 -21.92 -27.32 12.90
C GLU A 912 -22.48 -26.74 14.21
N GLN A 913 -22.04 -27.23 15.38
CA GLN A 913 -22.43 -26.64 16.67
C GLN A 913 -21.86 -25.22 16.85
N ALA A 914 -20.64 -24.96 16.35
CA ALA A 914 -20.01 -23.65 16.42
C ALA A 914 -20.73 -22.64 15.54
N ALA A 915 -21.20 -23.05 14.35
CA ALA A 915 -22.01 -22.22 13.48
C ALA A 915 -23.37 -21.87 14.10
N GLU A 916 -23.97 -22.81 14.82
CA GLU A 916 -25.20 -22.56 15.58
C GLU A 916 -24.95 -21.59 16.74
N ALA A 917 -23.88 -21.77 17.52
CA ALA A 917 -23.50 -20.82 18.57
C ALA A 917 -23.24 -19.41 18.02
N TYR A 918 -22.54 -19.32 16.88
CA TYR A 918 -22.32 -18.06 16.16
C TYR A 918 -23.66 -17.41 15.78
N SER A 919 -24.62 -18.19 15.27
CA SER A 919 -25.96 -17.70 14.93
C SER A 919 -26.72 -17.19 16.17
N VAL A 920 -26.61 -17.87 17.31
CA VAL A 920 -27.22 -17.44 18.58
C VAL A 920 -26.69 -16.07 19.03
N TRP A 921 -25.39 -15.81 18.83
CA TRP A 921 -24.75 -14.56 19.25
C TRP A 921 -24.89 -13.42 18.24
N ARG A 922 -24.81 -13.72 16.94
CA ARG A 922 -24.65 -12.72 15.87
C ARG A 922 -25.87 -12.60 14.96
N GLY A 923 -26.86 -13.48 15.11
CA GLY A 923 -28.06 -13.50 14.29
C GLY A 923 -27.84 -13.93 12.83
N ARG A 924 -26.62 -14.36 12.49
CA ARG A 924 -26.21 -14.82 11.16
C ARG A 924 -25.52 -16.16 11.28
N ARG A 925 -25.86 -17.10 10.39
CA ARG A 925 -25.25 -18.42 10.37
C ARG A 925 -24.17 -18.51 9.29
N PRO A 926 -22.92 -18.86 9.63
CA PRO A 926 -21.84 -19.02 8.66
C PRO A 926 -21.99 -20.32 7.83
N GLN A 927 -21.24 -20.41 6.71
CA GLN A 927 -21.17 -21.67 5.95
C GLN A 927 -20.07 -22.56 6.53
N THR A 928 -20.41 -23.81 6.80
CA THR A 928 -19.58 -24.74 7.60
C THR A 928 -18.58 -25.53 6.76
N GLU A 929 -18.92 -25.86 5.52
CA GLU A 929 -18.09 -26.72 4.65
C GLU A 929 -16.66 -26.18 4.40
N PRO A 930 -16.44 -24.89 4.08
CA PRO A 930 -15.08 -24.38 3.87
C PRO A 930 -14.23 -24.44 5.15
N VAL A 931 -14.84 -24.17 6.30
CA VAL A 931 -14.17 -24.18 7.61
C VAL A 931 -13.86 -25.61 8.04
N LEU A 932 -14.78 -26.55 7.79
CA LEU A 932 -14.57 -27.98 8.03
C LEU A 932 -13.37 -28.53 7.24
N ARG A 933 -13.27 -28.18 5.95
CA ARG A 933 -12.13 -28.57 5.12
C ARG A 933 -10.80 -28.05 5.68
N ARG A 934 -10.75 -26.76 6.03
CA ARG A 934 -9.57 -26.14 6.64
C ARG A 934 -9.17 -26.80 7.96
N CYS A 935 -10.16 -27.10 8.82
CA CYS A 935 -9.91 -27.83 10.06
C CYS A 935 -9.28 -29.21 9.79
N ARG A 936 -9.72 -29.90 8.74
CA ARG A 936 -9.20 -31.21 8.36
C ARG A 936 -7.77 -31.14 7.84
N GLU A 937 -7.46 -30.16 7.01
CA GLU A 937 -6.10 -29.91 6.49
C GLU A 937 -5.12 -29.67 7.64
N MET A 938 -5.45 -28.79 8.59
CA MET A 938 -4.60 -28.52 9.75
C MET A 938 -4.35 -29.75 10.63
N LEU A 939 -5.38 -30.58 10.86
CA LEU A 939 -5.21 -31.82 11.63
C LEU A 939 -4.27 -32.80 10.93
N SER A 940 -4.24 -32.81 9.59
CA SER A 940 -3.31 -33.65 8.84
C SER A 940 -1.87 -33.16 8.91
N GLU A 941 -1.65 -31.84 8.90
CA GLU A 941 -0.32 -31.20 8.97
C GLU A 941 0.36 -31.39 10.33
N GLU A 942 -0.39 -31.41 11.44
CA GLU A 942 0.16 -31.59 12.78
C GLU A 942 0.66 -33.01 13.09
N THR A 943 0.41 -33.97 12.19
CA THR A 943 0.81 -35.38 12.35
C THR A 943 1.81 -35.87 11.31
N GLY A 944 2.21 -35.01 10.38
CA GLY A 944 3.31 -35.23 9.42
C GLY A 944 4.60 -34.60 9.93
#